data_AF-X8ILD9-F1
#
_entry.id   AF-X8ILD9-F1
#
_cell.length_a   1.000
_cell.length_b   1.000
_cell.length_c   1.000
_cell.angle_alpha   90.00
_cell.angle_beta   90.00
_cell.angle_gamma   90.00
#
_symmetry.space_group_name_H-M   'P 1'
#
loop_
_entity.id
_entity.type
_entity.pdbx_description
1 polymer ?
#
loop_
_entity_poly.entity_id
_entity_poly.type
_entity_poly.pdbx_seq_one_letter_code
_entity_poly.pdbx_strand_id
1 'polypeptide(L)'
;MTLIGDTITNNGNVLGVNDITIKNKNLKNDGSLVNNGRIQAKNILELNIKDIENNNIIFSKDSNINSQSLKNKNEIVAVGKAVINSDSLENDNTKGVIFSKDELNITSNKIDLTRNIGAGKLLKLTTNKLERQDSYITGSDLDITINGDYTNNKELIGKNLKLTANNLKNNSIMASAGKTELKGNNSFKNNANSLLYGRELIKLEGTNFRNEGEVSSFGDLNMNFTGDITNLKTIEAAGNGEITANNYINKGYLTGNHSYKEVSGAESNIDVSKLPPEIKQRVEEQLQEEWNKSSRHHKEWDGESYLDGAKIGVSNYKSNKAYLKTEGNLTFNITNKLLNQEADILAGKNITINAMELNNTREGKEVDIELYFKRDYTYKKRHRIDDSRSSADFSTEIPYKQTLFSDKPTQIIAGGNITINAGKVGNGEYQTHKSGYTNDIKKLEKASNIKDIDINKNIDTETTSNVGKDGSSKIDDTFEITNNSIVKKIKEDSAVGVEDYIEIPKNDNGMFIINKKRDNPKFSYLIETNPKMIDKGFYLSSDYFFKRIKFNPDRDIRLLGDSFYENRLITRAVLEGTGKRFLYSNNVNEERKKLFDNAIAAQKDLNLSLGIALSKEQINNLKSDILWYVEEVVNGEKVLVPKLYLSKNTLKSIAEEQGNIIKAGGNFVINNASIVDNSGKIIAKSNVLVNSKKIYQNAAYSDTGIYATNIGLVAKENIENIGGNIVATNNVSIYSENGDIKNSKKLSIHENDYHNVYTDVRGSGDIVGNKISIVANNVENLGADIKAQDKIQIGARKNLVIGNLEAVDKKVKNGGKDFVLDEKKTNVGSNLKAKDISLTSLGNIGITGSNIVADNKMNIGAKGDIAIVAGKDSTLHEEKHSKSKGFGRSESSTDIAYATHNVSSNIIGDKVNIVSEKNISLLGSNVQANTEGQIKADGNITQAGVKDTNYSYHKKTKTGFMGLTSKSVTDENYAEKAILSATLAGNDGLTYDSKNNLILSGVKVVSSGNINLKGKDVEINPLETKSYNKYEEVKKGFSGSFSPKGISVSYGKDKLESKTDILNQTASQIVSNKDINIEATDKVKAKSVDIYAKNDVNISGDNGVEISTANNSYDNTTKQSSSRIGAKCRINSCNSKYC
;
A
#
# COMPACT_ATOMS: atom_id res chain seq x y z
N MET A 1 -39.14 24.30 68.47
CA MET A 1 -38.38 24.85 69.62
C MET A 1 -37.32 25.75 69.06
N THR A 2 -37.12 26.95 69.60
CA THR A 2 -36.11 27.89 69.08
C THR A 2 -35.18 28.31 70.20
N LEU A 3 -33.88 28.11 70.02
CA LEU A 3 -32.82 28.52 70.95
C LEU A 3 -32.02 29.65 70.32
N ILE A 4 -31.86 30.76 71.05
CA ILE A 4 -31.19 31.97 70.57
C ILE A 4 -30.20 32.46 71.63
N GLY A 5 -28.93 32.59 71.27
CA GLY A 5 -27.86 33.07 72.16
C GLY A 5 -26.53 33.18 71.43
N ASP A 6 -25.60 33.95 71.99
CA ASP A 6 -24.26 34.16 71.40
C ASP A 6 -23.26 33.04 71.77
N THR A 7 -23.60 32.22 72.76
CA THR A 7 -22.93 30.95 73.07
C THR A 7 -23.95 30.00 73.67
N ILE A 8 -24.02 28.78 73.13
CA ILE A 8 -24.98 27.76 73.56
C ILE A 8 -24.21 26.48 73.88
N THR A 9 -24.25 26.04 75.14
CA THR A 9 -23.61 24.79 75.58
C THR A 9 -24.68 23.80 76.01
N ASN A 10 -24.77 22.66 75.32
CA ASN A 10 -25.66 21.57 75.70
C ASN A 10 -24.88 20.46 76.43
N ASN A 11 -25.15 20.28 77.72
CA ASN A 11 -24.62 19.18 78.53
C ASN A 11 -25.67 18.07 78.81
N GLY A 12 -26.84 18.13 78.17
CA GLY A 12 -27.97 17.21 78.41
C GLY A 12 -28.73 16.87 77.12
N ASN A 13 -30.05 16.70 77.22
CA ASN A 13 -30.90 16.34 76.07
C ASN A 13 -31.78 17.52 75.62
N VAL A 14 -31.55 18.04 74.42
CA VAL A 14 -32.43 19.00 73.75
C VAL A 14 -33.35 18.23 72.79
N LEU A 15 -34.58 17.97 73.23
CA LEU A 15 -35.55 17.14 72.50
C LEU A 15 -36.70 18.00 71.97
N GLY A 16 -36.86 18.04 70.64
CA GLY A 16 -37.92 18.76 69.94
C GLY A 16 -38.98 17.81 69.41
N VAL A 17 -40.25 18.02 69.82
CA VAL A 17 -41.39 17.19 69.38
C VAL A 17 -41.75 17.42 67.90
N ASN A 18 -41.34 18.55 67.33
CA ASN A 18 -41.43 18.83 65.90
C ASN A 18 -40.06 19.38 65.41
N ASP A 19 -39.98 20.66 65.06
CA ASP A 19 -38.74 21.31 64.60
C ASP A 19 -37.90 21.88 65.75
N ILE A 20 -36.58 21.98 65.52
CA ILE A 20 -35.63 22.74 66.36
C ILE A 20 -34.88 23.74 65.47
N THR A 21 -34.87 25.01 65.85
CA THR A 21 -33.98 26.03 65.25
C THR A 21 -33.04 26.56 66.33
N ILE A 22 -31.72 26.40 66.16
CA ILE A 22 -30.69 26.99 67.02
C ILE A 22 -29.95 28.04 66.19
N LYS A 23 -29.94 29.30 66.65
CA LYS A 23 -29.33 30.41 65.93
C LYS A 23 -28.69 31.44 66.86
N ASN A 24 -27.71 32.18 66.35
CA ASN A 24 -27.10 33.28 67.08
C ASN A 24 -28.08 34.45 67.29
N LYS A 25 -27.86 35.26 68.35
CA LYS A 25 -28.73 36.40 68.69
C LYS A 25 -28.59 37.54 67.68
N ASN A 26 -27.37 37.78 67.20
CA ASN A 26 -27.09 38.69 66.10
C ASN A 26 -27.25 37.97 64.75
N LEU A 27 -27.91 38.63 63.79
CA LEU A 27 -28.09 38.18 62.38
C LEU A 27 -26.77 38.05 61.58
N LYS A 28 -25.61 38.17 62.22
CA LYS A 28 -24.27 38.20 61.60
C LYS A 28 -23.48 36.90 61.75
N ASN A 29 -24.03 35.85 62.37
CA ASN A 29 -23.35 34.57 62.62
C ASN A 29 -22.01 34.73 63.37
N ASP A 30 -22.03 35.28 64.59
CA ASP A 30 -20.81 35.54 65.39
C ASP A 30 -20.56 34.58 66.58
N GLY A 31 -21.57 33.82 67.02
CA GLY A 31 -21.57 32.98 68.22
C GLY A 31 -21.40 31.47 68.00
N SER A 32 -21.22 30.71 69.09
CA SER A 32 -20.81 29.29 69.08
C SER A 32 -21.79 28.30 69.74
N LEU A 33 -21.72 27.02 69.35
CA LEU A 33 -22.48 25.89 69.88
C LEU A 33 -21.55 24.75 70.28
N VAL A 34 -21.54 24.35 71.55
CA VAL A 34 -20.85 23.15 72.04
C VAL A 34 -21.88 22.12 72.48
N ASN A 35 -21.98 21.00 71.75
CA ASN A 35 -22.90 19.91 72.07
C ASN A 35 -22.16 18.72 72.70
N ASN A 36 -22.21 18.64 74.04
CA ASN A 36 -21.69 17.50 74.81
C ASN A 36 -22.77 16.42 75.07
N GLY A 37 -24.04 16.75 74.85
CA GLY A 37 -25.19 15.85 75.03
C GLY A 37 -25.90 15.49 73.72
N ARG A 38 -27.22 15.28 73.75
CA ARG A 38 -28.02 14.95 72.57
C ARG A 38 -28.87 16.13 72.10
N ILE A 39 -28.81 16.44 70.81
CA ILE A 39 -29.80 17.29 70.13
C ILE A 39 -30.65 16.39 69.24
N GLN A 40 -31.98 16.42 69.41
CA GLN A 40 -32.89 15.58 68.64
C GLN A 40 -34.15 16.33 68.19
N ALA A 41 -34.30 16.56 66.88
CA ALA A 41 -35.54 17.06 66.28
C ALA A 41 -36.34 15.90 65.64
N LYS A 42 -37.67 15.85 65.81
CA LYS A 42 -38.51 14.84 65.13
C LYS A 42 -38.78 15.18 63.66
N ASN A 43 -38.72 16.46 63.29
CA ASN A 43 -38.88 16.92 61.91
C ASN A 43 -37.61 17.66 61.45
N ILE A 44 -37.62 18.99 61.32
CA ILE A 44 -36.46 19.75 60.82
C ILE A 44 -35.56 20.21 61.99
N LEU A 45 -34.24 20.09 61.81
CA LEU A 45 -33.22 20.74 62.63
C LEU A 45 -32.53 21.83 61.81
N GLU A 46 -32.61 23.07 62.24
CA GLU A 46 -31.84 24.19 61.68
C GLU A 46 -30.78 24.64 62.67
N LEU A 47 -29.51 24.63 62.27
CA LEU A 47 -28.40 25.22 63.01
C LEU A 47 -27.81 26.37 62.17
N ASN A 48 -27.86 27.60 62.67
CA ASN A 48 -27.26 28.78 62.03
C ASN A 48 -26.31 29.45 63.03
N ILE A 49 -25.10 28.91 63.15
CA ILE A 49 -24.13 29.17 64.23
C ILE A 49 -22.73 29.23 63.62
N LYS A 50 -21.88 30.16 64.06
CA LYS A 50 -20.54 30.36 63.50
C LYS A 50 -19.66 29.13 63.70
N ASP A 51 -19.49 28.74 64.96
CA ASP A 51 -18.56 27.70 65.38
C ASP A 51 -19.36 26.61 66.10
N ILE A 52 -19.41 25.41 65.52
CA ILE A 52 -20.14 24.25 66.05
C ILE A 52 -19.14 23.17 66.43
N GLU A 53 -19.09 22.81 67.70
CA GLU A 53 -18.36 21.66 68.22
C GLU A 53 -19.36 20.59 68.68
N ASN A 54 -19.53 19.54 67.88
CA ASN A 54 -20.36 18.40 68.23
C ASN A 54 -19.51 17.30 68.88
N ASN A 55 -19.53 17.23 70.21
CA ASN A 55 -18.85 16.19 70.98
C ASN A 55 -19.69 14.92 71.17
N ASN A 56 -20.96 14.91 70.76
CA ASN A 56 -21.90 13.81 71.00
C ASN A 56 -22.96 13.70 69.87
N ILE A 57 -24.25 13.43 70.14
CA ILE A 57 -25.22 13.06 69.08
C ILE A 57 -26.08 14.25 68.65
N ILE A 58 -26.11 14.52 67.34
CA ILE A 58 -27.12 15.33 66.65
C ILE A 58 -27.95 14.39 65.76
N PHE A 59 -29.27 14.35 65.98
CA PHE A 59 -30.20 13.51 65.22
C PHE A 59 -31.40 14.32 64.74
N SER A 60 -31.80 14.18 63.47
CA SER A 60 -33.12 14.66 63.03
C SER A 60 -33.73 13.82 61.91
N LYS A 61 -34.96 14.17 61.50
CA LYS A 61 -35.47 13.71 60.21
C LYS A 61 -34.73 14.48 59.10
N ASP A 62 -34.90 15.79 59.05
CA ASP A 62 -34.19 16.66 58.08
C ASP A 62 -33.25 17.62 58.83
N SER A 63 -32.07 17.92 58.30
CA SER A 63 -31.07 18.82 58.93
C SER A 63 -30.60 19.90 57.95
N ASN A 64 -30.53 21.15 58.41
CA ASN A 64 -29.89 22.28 57.73
C ASN A 64 -28.87 22.91 58.69
N ILE A 65 -27.58 22.71 58.45
CA ILE A 65 -26.48 23.19 59.31
C ILE A 65 -25.66 24.20 58.50
N ASN A 66 -25.65 25.46 58.92
CA ASN A 66 -24.88 26.54 58.34
C ASN A 66 -23.90 27.09 59.39
N SER A 67 -22.61 27.09 59.06
CA SER A 67 -21.53 27.51 59.97
C SER A 67 -20.31 28.07 59.22
N GLN A 68 -19.36 28.63 59.98
CA GLN A 68 -18.00 28.91 59.52
C GLN A 68 -17.06 27.76 59.90
N SER A 69 -17.21 27.17 61.10
CA SER A 69 -16.49 25.98 61.51
C SER A 69 -17.44 24.92 62.07
N LEU A 70 -17.36 23.70 61.56
CA LEU A 70 -18.02 22.52 62.11
C LEU A 70 -16.97 21.46 62.48
N LYS A 71 -16.83 21.19 63.77
CA LYS A 71 -16.01 20.11 64.34
C LYS A 71 -16.92 19.01 64.85
N ASN A 72 -16.99 17.89 64.13
CA ASN A 72 -17.78 16.73 64.50
C ASN A 72 -16.90 15.63 65.10
N LYS A 73 -17.01 15.38 66.41
CA LYS A 73 -16.28 14.31 67.12
C LYS A 73 -17.10 13.05 67.39
N ASN A 74 -18.40 13.07 67.08
CA ASN A 74 -19.29 11.90 67.21
C ASN A 74 -20.36 11.92 66.10
N GLU A 75 -21.66 11.82 66.39
CA GLU A 75 -22.68 11.55 65.36
C GLU A 75 -23.46 12.80 64.92
N ILE A 76 -23.59 12.99 63.60
CA ILE A 76 -24.60 13.83 62.94
C ILE A 76 -25.39 12.92 61.99
N VAL A 77 -26.65 12.63 62.33
CA VAL A 77 -27.46 11.63 61.62
C VAL A 77 -28.84 12.17 61.22
N ALA A 78 -29.18 12.04 59.94
CA ALA A 78 -30.49 12.37 59.38
C ALA A 78 -31.21 11.14 58.79
N VAL A 79 -32.54 11.08 58.93
CA VAL A 79 -33.39 10.03 58.33
C VAL A 79 -33.92 10.42 56.94
N GLY A 80 -34.15 11.71 56.74
CA GLY A 80 -34.45 12.38 55.47
C GLY A 80 -33.21 13.13 54.98
N LYS A 81 -33.34 14.39 54.58
CA LYS A 81 -32.26 15.16 53.94
C LYS A 81 -31.38 15.89 54.95
N ALA A 82 -30.06 15.78 54.80
CA ALA A 82 -29.08 16.60 55.51
C ALA A 82 -28.39 17.57 54.55
N VAL A 83 -28.33 18.85 54.92
CA VAL A 83 -27.55 19.90 54.26
C VAL A 83 -26.58 20.50 55.27
N ILE A 84 -25.29 20.50 54.95
CA ILE A 84 -24.22 21.05 55.78
C ILE A 84 -23.41 22.02 54.94
N ASN A 85 -23.47 23.30 55.26
CA ASN A 85 -22.63 24.34 54.67
C ASN A 85 -21.70 24.87 55.77
N SER A 86 -20.40 24.67 55.62
CA SER A 86 -19.40 25.12 56.60
C SER A 86 -18.10 25.54 55.92
N ASP A 87 -17.56 26.73 56.19
CA ASP A 87 -16.27 27.13 55.58
C ASP A 87 -15.15 26.12 55.90
N SER A 88 -15.15 25.56 57.11
CA SER A 88 -14.25 24.49 57.55
C SER A 88 -15.02 23.33 58.19
N LEU A 89 -14.85 22.13 57.64
CA LEU A 89 -15.41 20.88 58.17
C LEU A 89 -14.30 19.96 58.68
N GLU A 90 -14.22 19.77 60.00
CA GLU A 90 -13.40 18.75 60.64
C GLU A 90 -14.30 17.62 61.14
N ASN A 91 -14.13 16.40 60.64
CA ASN A 91 -14.81 15.22 61.15
C ASN A 91 -13.78 14.25 61.75
N ASP A 92 -13.98 13.84 63.01
CA ASP A 92 -13.08 12.91 63.69
C ASP A 92 -13.06 11.55 62.98
N ASN A 93 -11.86 11.09 62.62
CA ASN A 93 -11.70 9.88 61.80
C ASN A 93 -11.97 8.58 62.57
N THR A 94 -12.15 8.62 63.90
CA THR A 94 -12.37 7.44 64.75
C THR A 94 -13.82 7.31 65.22
N LYS A 95 -14.49 8.44 65.54
CA LYS A 95 -15.85 8.49 66.08
C LYS A 95 -16.78 9.44 65.33
N GLY A 96 -16.24 10.40 64.59
CA GLY A 96 -17.02 11.34 63.80
C GLY A 96 -17.74 10.62 62.65
N VAL A 97 -19.08 10.59 62.71
CA VAL A 97 -19.97 10.07 61.67
C VAL A 97 -20.89 11.20 61.19
N ILE A 98 -21.00 11.38 59.88
CA ILE A 98 -21.96 12.25 59.23
C ILE A 98 -22.75 11.41 58.23
N PHE A 99 -23.99 11.06 58.58
CA PHE A 99 -24.79 10.13 57.78
C PHE A 99 -26.20 10.65 57.51
N SER A 100 -26.66 10.43 56.29
CA SER A 100 -28.06 10.60 55.90
C SER A 100 -28.62 9.30 55.33
N LYS A 101 -29.80 8.86 55.76
CA LYS A 101 -30.46 7.72 55.11
C LYS A 101 -31.01 8.07 53.72
N ASP A 102 -31.15 9.35 53.39
CA ASP A 102 -31.65 9.83 52.09
C ASP A 102 -30.54 10.56 51.30
N GLU A 103 -30.58 11.89 51.26
CA GLU A 103 -29.55 12.75 50.65
C GLU A 103 -28.66 13.41 51.72
N LEU A 104 -27.35 13.46 51.48
CA LEU A 104 -26.39 14.26 52.25
C LEU A 104 -25.70 15.25 51.32
N ASN A 105 -25.93 16.54 51.53
CA ASN A 105 -25.30 17.63 50.80
C ASN A 105 -24.28 18.33 51.70
N ILE A 106 -22.99 18.30 51.34
CA ILE A 106 -21.93 19.01 52.07
C ILE A 106 -21.28 20.06 51.16
N THR A 107 -21.25 21.30 51.62
CA THR A 107 -20.50 22.41 51.03
C THR A 107 -19.43 22.87 52.01
N SER A 108 -18.14 22.75 51.64
CA SER A 108 -17.03 23.25 52.49
C SER A 108 -15.76 23.53 51.71
N ASN A 109 -14.90 24.47 52.16
CA ASN A 109 -13.66 24.78 51.43
C ASN A 109 -12.73 23.57 51.30
N LYS A 110 -12.70 22.70 52.32
CA LYS A 110 -11.99 21.42 52.31
C LYS A 110 -12.94 20.32 52.78
N ILE A 111 -12.93 19.15 52.12
CA ILE A 111 -13.61 17.95 52.60
C ILE A 111 -12.59 16.80 52.64
N ASP A 112 -12.41 16.23 53.84
CA ASP A 112 -11.68 14.98 54.06
C ASP A 112 -12.66 13.81 53.99
N LEU A 113 -12.81 13.20 52.81
CA LEU A 113 -13.82 12.17 52.57
C LEU A 113 -13.38 10.82 53.15
N THR A 114 -13.90 10.49 54.33
CA THR A 114 -13.74 9.18 54.99
C THR A 114 -15.01 8.34 54.86
N ARG A 115 -14.90 7.04 55.17
CA ARG A 115 -16.06 6.11 55.17
C ARG A 115 -17.13 6.46 56.20
N ASN A 116 -16.84 7.34 57.15
CA ASN A 116 -17.79 7.80 58.16
C ASN A 116 -18.69 8.94 57.64
N ILE A 117 -18.40 9.48 56.46
CA ILE A 117 -19.27 10.42 55.73
C ILE A 117 -20.02 9.63 54.65
N GLY A 118 -21.35 9.59 54.72
CA GLY A 118 -22.14 8.75 53.83
C GLY A 118 -23.60 9.15 53.67
N ALA A 119 -24.21 8.66 52.60
CA ALA A 119 -25.64 8.77 52.33
C ALA A 119 -26.25 7.37 52.15
N GLY A 120 -27.58 7.28 52.11
CA GLY A 120 -28.30 6.10 51.66
C GLY A 120 -28.57 6.13 50.16
N LYS A 121 -29.02 7.29 49.64
CA LYS A 121 -29.30 7.48 48.20
C LYS A 121 -28.23 8.30 47.48
N LEU A 122 -28.00 9.55 47.91
CA LEU A 122 -27.13 10.50 47.22
C LEU A 122 -26.19 11.22 48.19
N LEU A 123 -24.89 11.12 47.95
CA LEU A 123 -23.88 11.97 48.58
C LEU A 123 -23.46 13.06 47.59
N LYS A 124 -23.81 14.31 47.89
CA LYS A 124 -23.42 15.48 47.11
C LYS A 124 -22.37 16.29 47.85
N LEU A 125 -21.22 16.53 47.22
CA LEU A 125 -20.09 17.26 47.78
C LEU A 125 -19.77 18.47 46.91
N THR A 126 -19.67 19.66 47.49
CA THR A 126 -19.17 20.88 46.84
C THR A 126 -17.98 21.41 47.63
N THR A 127 -16.80 21.46 47.03
CA THR A 127 -15.58 21.86 47.75
C THR A 127 -14.53 22.51 46.87
N ASN A 128 -13.58 23.23 47.46
CA ASN A 128 -12.39 23.71 46.76
C ASN A 128 -11.27 22.67 46.79
N LYS A 129 -11.25 21.78 47.80
CA LYS A 129 -10.23 20.73 47.97
C LYS A 129 -10.84 19.45 48.56
N LEU A 130 -10.87 18.38 47.76
CA LEU A 130 -11.23 17.03 48.21
C LEU A 130 -9.97 16.22 48.53
N GLU A 131 -9.83 15.80 49.78
CA GLU A 131 -8.77 14.91 50.24
C GLU A 131 -9.35 13.57 50.67
N ARG A 132 -8.55 12.49 50.52
CA ARG A 132 -9.01 11.12 50.76
C ARG A 132 -7.85 10.17 51.02
N GLN A 133 -7.79 9.63 52.24
CA GLN A 133 -6.72 8.73 52.68
C GLN A 133 -6.91 7.30 52.11
N ASP A 134 -8.16 6.81 52.08
CA ASP A 134 -8.51 5.41 51.77
C ASP A 134 -9.53 5.26 50.64
N SER A 135 -9.63 4.05 50.09
CA SER A 135 -10.67 3.67 49.11
C SER A 135 -12.07 3.95 49.64
N TYR A 136 -12.85 4.69 48.86
CA TYR A 136 -14.24 5.05 49.14
C TYR A 136 -15.14 4.33 48.14
N ILE A 137 -15.91 3.38 48.64
CA ILE A 137 -16.76 2.47 47.88
C ILE A 137 -18.14 2.52 48.55
N THR A 138 -19.17 2.89 47.81
CA THR A 138 -20.54 3.02 48.32
C THR A 138 -21.59 2.47 47.35
N GLY A 139 -22.73 2.05 47.89
CA GLY A 139 -23.94 1.71 47.13
C GLY A 139 -24.82 2.92 46.78
N SER A 140 -24.40 4.13 47.16
CA SER A 140 -25.09 5.39 46.86
C SER A 140 -24.59 6.04 45.58
N ASP A 141 -25.40 6.95 45.05
CA ASP A 141 -25.03 7.85 43.97
C ASP A 141 -24.10 8.95 44.52
N LEU A 142 -23.08 9.34 43.75
CA LEU A 142 -22.09 10.35 44.11
C LEU A 142 -22.18 11.54 43.15
N ASP A 143 -22.34 12.76 43.67
CA ASP A 143 -22.31 14.01 42.88
C ASP A 143 -21.29 14.98 43.48
N ILE A 144 -20.08 14.97 42.92
CA ILE A 144 -18.90 15.61 43.50
C ILE A 144 -18.47 16.79 42.61
N THR A 145 -18.53 18.00 43.13
CA THR A 145 -18.05 19.23 42.48
C THR A 145 -16.85 19.79 43.23
N ILE A 146 -15.72 19.86 42.54
CA ILE A 146 -14.45 20.36 43.07
C ILE A 146 -14.08 21.62 42.28
N ASN A 147 -14.09 22.78 42.92
CA ASN A 147 -13.75 24.07 42.28
C ASN A 147 -12.24 24.26 42.08
N GLY A 148 -11.44 23.27 42.50
CA GLY A 148 -9.99 23.19 42.33
C GLY A 148 -9.58 21.92 41.57
N ASP A 149 -8.30 21.55 41.71
CA ASP A 149 -7.73 20.37 41.05
C ASP A 149 -7.93 19.10 41.88
N TYR A 150 -8.11 17.96 41.21
CA TYR A 150 -8.29 16.66 41.86
C TYR A 150 -7.40 15.57 41.26
N THR A 151 -6.63 14.90 42.12
CA THR A 151 -5.85 13.71 41.77
C THR A 151 -6.33 12.50 42.57
N ASN A 152 -6.89 11.52 41.87
CA ASN A 152 -7.40 10.28 42.45
C ASN A 152 -6.31 9.22 42.60
N ASN A 153 -5.84 9.01 43.82
CA ASN A 153 -4.76 8.05 44.15
C ASN A 153 -5.25 6.71 44.72
N LYS A 154 -6.56 6.52 44.87
CA LYS A 154 -7.22 5.37 45.53
C LYS A 154 -8.54 5.06 44.80
N GLU A 155 -9.23 3.99 45.14
CA GLU A 155 -10.51 3.65 44.48
C GLU A 155 -11.63 4.61 44.88
N LEU A 156 -12.32 5.19 43.89
CA LEU A 156 -13.55 5.96 44.07
C LEU A 156 -14.68 5.25 43.31
N ILE A 157 -15.59 4.61 44.04
CA ILE A 157 -16.63 3.75 43.46
C ILE A 157 -17.99 4.08 44.09
N GLY A 158 -18.99 4.33 43.24
CA GLY A 158 -20.38 4.55 43.64
C GLY A 158 -21.36 3.66 42.87
N LYS A 159 -22.66 3.79 43.16
CA LYS A 159 -23.72 3.23 42.30
C LYS A 159 -23.77 3.98 40.97
N ASN A 160 -23.86 5.31 41.02
CA ASN A 160 -23.51 6.22 39.94
C ASN A 160 -22.40 7.16 40.45
N LEU A 161 -21.51 7.60 39.58
CA LEU A 161 -20.44 8.53 39.91
C LEU A 161 -20.49 9.73 38.95
N LYS A 162 -20.78 10.91 39.49
CA LYS A 162 -20.61 12.19 38.81
C LYS A 162 -19.52 13.00 39.51
N LEU A 163 -18.49 13.40 38.79
CA LEU A 163 -17.38 14.20 39.33
C LEU A 163 -16.97 15.31 38.37
N THR A 164 -16.93 16.55 38.85
CA THR A 164 -16.36 17.71 38.14
C THR A 164 -15.17 18.28 38.92
N ALA A 165 -14.06 18.57 38.23
CA ALA A 165 -12.88 19.25 38.76
C ALA A 165 -12.29 20.24 37.72
N ASN A 166 -11.37 21.12 38.13
CA ASN A 166 -10.62 21.96 37.20
C ASN A 166 -9.65 21.13 36.36
N ASN A 167 -8.58 20.62 36.98
CA ASN A 167 -7.76 19.56 36.42
C ASN A 167 -8.09 18.22 37.09
N LEU A 168 -8.42 17.21 36.29
CA LEU A 168 -8.80 15.87 36.76
C LEU A 168 -7.73 14.85 36.39
N LYS A 169 -7.12 14.19 37.38
CA LYS A 169 -6.09 13.17 37.17
C LYS A 169 -6.46 11.87 37.87
N ASN A 170 -6.52 10.76 37.13
CA ASN A 170 -6.74 9.44 37.70
C ASN A 170 -5.47 8.59 37.71
N ASN A 171 -5.06 8.15 38.91
CA ASN A 171 -3.94 7.23 39.17
C ASN A 171 -4.40 5.87 39.73
N SER A 172 -5.71 5.63 39.87
CA SER A 172 -6.29 4.41 40.45
C SER A 172 -7.63 4.07 39.76
N ILE A 173 -8.68 3.70 40.49
CA ILE A 173 -9.98 3.37 39.92
C ILE A 173 -10.95 4.53 40.15
N MET A 174 -11.62 4.98 39.08
CA MET A 174 -12.91 5.69 39.15
C MET A 174 -13.95 4.82 38.46
N ALA A 175 -14.96 4.37 39.21
CA ALA A 175 -15.91 3.39 38.70
C ALA A 175 -17.33 3.60 39.23
N SER A 176 -18.30 2.99 38.55
CA SER A 176 -19.64 2.83 39.10
C SER A 176 -20.35 1.57 38.61
N ALA A 177 -21.35 1.12 39.36
CA ALA A 177 -22.21 0.00 38.99
C ALA A 177 -23.29 0.38 37.95
N GLY A 178 -23.42 1.67 37.63
CA GLY A 178 -24.33 2.27 36.65
C GLY A 178 -23.57 3.22 35.73
N LYS A 179 -23.78 4.53 35.89
CA LYS A 179 -23.21 5.60 35.05
C LYS A 179 -22.03 6.30 35.72
N THR A 180 -20.97 6.51 34.95
CA THR A 180 -19.76 7.24 35.37
C THR A 180 -19.59 8.49 34.48
N GLU A 181 -19.89 9.66 35.03
CA GLU A 181 -19.81 10.98 34.40
C GLU A 181 -18.63 11.78 35.00
N LEU A 182 -17.56 11.98 34.24
CA LEU A 182 -16.33 12.61 34.72
C LEU A 182 -15.97 13.83 33.88
N LYS A 183 -15.82 14.99 34.52
CA LYS A 183 -15.52 16.27 33.87
C LYS A 183 -14.26 16.93 34.43
N GLY A 184 -13.28 17.16 33.57
CA GLY A 184 -12.11 18.01 33.86
C GLY A 184 -12.19 19.30 33.05
N ASN A 185 -12.57 20.42 33.67
CA ASN A 185 -12.83 21.68 32.96
C ASN A 185 -11.63 22.12 32.09
N ASN A 186 -10.41 22.06 32.64
CA ASN A 186 -9.18 22.52 32.00
C ASN A 186 -8.37 21.36 31.41
N SER A 187 -8.22 20.25 32.15
CA SER A 187 -7.55 19.04 31.65
C SER A 187 -8.07 17.78 32.34
N PHE A 188 -8.02 16.65 31.62
CA PHE A 188 -8.37 15.34 32.14
C PHE A 188 -7.33 14.30 31.70
N LYS A 189 -6.64 13.66 32.65
CA LYS A 189 -5.67 12.58 32.38
C LYS A 189 -6.02 11.28 33.12
N ASN A 190 -6.07 10.18 32.37
CA ASN A 190 -6.07 8.82 32.91
C ASN A 190 -4.65 8.25 32.75
N ASN A 191 -3.91 8.10 33.85
CA ASN A 191 -2.51 7.65 33.82
C ASN A 191 -2.36 6.15 33.51
N ALA A 192 -1.13 5.72 33.22
CA ALA A 192 -0.81 4.29 33.11
C ALA A 192 -1.18 3.50 34.38
N ASN A 193 -1.73 2.30 34.20
CA ASN A 193 -2.17 1.38 35.27
C ASN A 193 -3.29 1.97 36.16
N SER A 194 -4.20 2.74 35.57
CA SER A 194 -5.43 3.25 36.19
C SER A 194 -6.65 2.98 35.29
N LEU A 195 -7.84 2.96 35.87
CA LEU A 195 -9.09 2.55 35.22
C LEU A 195 -10.21 3.59 35.40
N LEU A 196 -10.87 3.91 34.30
CA LEU A 196 -12.21 4.52 34.28
C LEU A 196 -13.22 3.46 33.84
N TYR A 197 -14.24 3.19 34.67
CA TYR A 197 -15.24 2.15 34.41
C TYR A 197 -16.68 2.64 34.61
N GLY A 198 -17.60 2.17 33.79
CA GLY A 198 -19.05 2.35 33.97
C GLY A 198 -19.81 1.15 33.42
N ARG A 199 -20.84 0.68 34.11
CA ARG A 199 -21.59 -0.50 33.68
C ARG A 199 -22.61 -0.18 32.58
N GLU A 200 -23.30 0.95 32.70
CA GLU A 200 -24.31 1.43 31.75
C GLU A 200 -23.75 2.48 30.79
N LEU A 201 -22.88 3.35 31.30
CA LEU A 201 -22.33 4.48 30.55
C LEU A 201 -21.00 4.94 31.15
N ILE A 202 -20.02 5.21 30.28
CA ILE A 202 -18.96 6.17 30.57
C ILE A 202 -19.24 7.46 29.80
N LYS A 203 -19.29 8.58 30.50
CA LYS A 203 -19.31 9.93 29.93
C LYS A 203 -18.08 10.72 30.40
N LEU A 204 -17.22 11.12 29.48
CA LEU A 204 -16.00 11.89 29.77
C LEU A 204 -16.10 13.27 29.10
N GLU A 205 -15.91 14.34 29.85
CA GLU A 205 -16.05 15.72 29.37
C GLU A 205 -14.88 16.61 29.80
N GLY A 206 -14.59 17.66 29.02
CA GLY A 206 -13.56 18.63 29.38
C GLY A 206 -12.99 19.42 28.21
N THR A 207 -11.81 20.02 28.41
CA THR A 207 -11.06 20.64 27.31
C THR A 207 -10.17 19.61 26.61
N ASN A 208 -9.21 18.97 27.30
CA ASN A 208 -8.32 17.96 26.70
C ASN A 208 -8.37 16.64 27.47
N PHE A 209 -8.28 15.50 26.77
CA PHE A 209 -8.17 14.16 27.37
C PHE A 209 -6.89 13.44 26.94
N ARG A 210 -6.18 12.84 27.91
CA ARG A 210 -5.05 11.94 27.64
C ARG A 210 -5.22 10.62 28.38
N ASN A 211 -5.33 9.52 27.64
CA ASN A 211 -5.42 8.17 28.18
C ASN A 211 -4.12 7.39 27.99
N GLU A 212 -3.52 6.99 29.11
CA GLU A 212 -2.42 6.01 29.20
C GLU A 212 -2.85 4.73 29.94
N GLY A 213 -4.06 4.73 30.53
CA GLY A 213 -4.66 3.62 31.26
C GLY A 213 -5.78 2.94 30.48
N GLU A 214 -6.75 2.40 31.21
CA GLU A 214 -7.91 1.72 30.66
C GLU A 214 -9.18 2.57 30.83
N VAL A 215 -10.02 2.57 29.80
CA VAL A 215 -11.39 3.11 29.82
C VAL A 215 -12.31 2.01 29.30
N SER A 216 -13.27 1.55 30.10
CA SER A 216 -14.11 0.39 29.76
C SER A 216 -15.58 0.57 30.14
N SER A 217 -16.50 0.34 29.20
CA SER A 217 -17.95 0.38 29.42
C SER A 217 -18.65 -0.92 29.00
N PHE A 218 -19.54 -1.47 29.84
CA PHE A 218 -20.46 -2.53 29.40
C PHE A 218 -21.72 -2.01 28.70
N GLY A 219 -21.92 -0.69 28.69
CA GLY A 219 -22.93 -0.01 27.89
C GLY A 219 -22.26 0.97 26.95
N ASP A 220 -22.82 2.16 26.82
CA ASP A 220 -22.34 3.16 25.86
C ASP A 220 -21.09 3.91 26.37
N LEU A 221 -20.40 4.56 25.44
CA LEU A 221 -19.28 5.46 25.65
C LEU A 221 -19.58 6.82 25.01
N ASN A 222 -19.51 7.89 25.77
CA ASN A 222 -19.62 9.26 25.27
C ASN A 222 -18.38 10.06 25.72
N MET A 223 -17.66 10.65 24.77
CA MET A 223 -16.50 11.51 25.02
C MET A 223 -16.73 12.85 24.35
N ASN A 224 -16.84 13.93 25.12
CA ASN A 224 -17.17 15.26 24.63
C ASN A 224 -16.14 16.29 25.10
N PHE A 225 -15.17 16.59 24.23
CA PHE A 225 -14.06 17.48 24.52
C PHE A 225 -14.02 18.64 23.52
N THR A 226 -13.70 19.85 23.99
CA THR A 226 -13.58 21.04 23.11
C THR A 226 -12.21 21.14 22.44
N GLY A 227 -11.18 20.53 23.05
CA GLY A 227 -9.82 20.38 22.53
C GLY A 227 -9.55 18.93 22.13
N ASP A 228 -8.35 18.45 22.44
CA ASP A 228 -7.82 17.22 21.84
C ASP A 228 -7.99 15.99 22.75
N ILE A 229 -8.30 14.84 22.12
CA ILE A 229 -8.31 13.52 22.73
C ILE A 229 -7.10 12.73 22.22
N THR A 230 -6.24 12.28 23.14
CA THR A 230 -5.11 11.38 22.84
C THR A 230 -5.29 10.05 23.59
N ASN A 231 -5.48 8.96 22.86
CA ASN A 231 -5.47 7.59 23.37
C ASN A 231 -4.13 6.90 23.04
N LEU A 232 -3.43 6.45 24.08
CA LEU A 232 -2.16 5.72 24.00
C LEU A 232 -2.27 4.25 24.49
N LYS A 233 -3.48 3.81 24.86
CA LYS A 233 -3.74 2.47 25.40
C LYS A 233 -5.11 1.98 24.95
N THR A 234 -6.02 1.58 25.85
CA THR A 234 -7.29 0.93 25.49
C THR A 234 -8.50 1.76 25.94
N ILE A 235 -9.41 1.97 25.00
CA ILE A 235 -10.77 2.44 25.23
C ILE A 235 -11.72 1.38 24.64
N GLU A 236 -12.62 0.81 25.45
CA GLU A 236 -13.56 -0.23 25.01
C GLU A 236 -15.00 0.01 25.51
N ALA A 237 -15.98 -0.35 24.68
CA ALA A 237 -17.41 -0.29 25.01
C ALA A 237 -18.18 -1.48 24.40
N ALA A 238 -19.08 -2.11 25.16
CA ALA A 238 -20.00 -3.12 24.60
C ALA A 238 -21.24 -2.49 23.94
N GLY A 239 -21.58 -1.25 24.27
CA GLY A 239 -22.58 -0.43 23.56
C GLY A 239 -21.99 0.33 22.38
N ASN A 240 -22.58 1.48 22.09
CA ASN A 240 -22.14 2.42 21.07
C ASN A 240 -21.08 3.38 21.63
N GLY A 241 -20.24 3.93 20.74
CA GLY A 241 -19.31 5.01 21.06
C GLY A 241 -19.69 6.29 20.31
N GLU A 242 -19.70 7.42 21.01
CA GLU A 242 -19.79 8.77 20.44
C GLU A 242 -18.61 9.61 20.94
N ILE A 243 -17.85 10.20 20.03
CA ILE A 243 -16.62 10.94 20.33
C ILE A 243 -16.62 12.28 19.61
N THR A 244 -16.63 13.37 20.37
CA THR A 244 -16.55 14.75 19.89
C THR A 244 -15.25 15.38 20.40
N ALA A 245 -14.44 15.95 19.51
CA ALA A 245 -13.16 16.58 19.83
C ALA A 245 -12.70 17.55 18.72
N ASN A 246 -11.71 18.39 19.02
CA ASN A 246 -10.97 19.13 18.00
C ASN A 246 -10.08 18.19 17.17
N ASN A 247 -9.19 17.44 17.84
CA ASN A 247 -8.47 16.31 17.25
C ASN A 247 -8.72 15.02 18.04
N TYR A 248 -8.75 13.88 17.34
CA TYR A 248 -8.72 12.56 17.97
C TYR A 248 -7.50 11.78 17.48
N ILE A 249 -6.62 11.42 18.42
CA ILE A 249 -5.35 10.73 18.15
C ILE A 249 -5.40 9.38 18.86
N ASN A 250 -5.53 8.30 18.09
CA ASN A 250 -5.35 6.93 18.56
C ASN A 250 -3.95 6.49 18.12
N LYS A 251 -3.00 6.44 19.07
CA LYS A 251 -1.58 6.25 18.76
C LYS A 251 -0.93 5.19 19.64
N GLY A 252 -0.49 4.09 19.02
CA GLY A 252 0.40 3.13 19.65
C GLY A 252 1.86 3.60 19.66
N TYR A 253 2.77 2.69 19.97
CA TYR A 253 4.21 2.97 19.99
C TYR A 253 5.03 1.78 19.50
N LEU A 254 6.19 2.08 18.93
CA LEU A 254 7.13 1.08 18.45
C LEU A 254 8.12 0.66 19.55
N THR A 255 8.49 -0.62 19.51
CA THR A 255 9.59 -1.21 20.29
C THR A 255 10.49 -2.01 19.36
N GLY A 256 11.65 -2.47 19.84
CA GLY A 256 12.66 -3.09 18.98
C GLY A 256 13.52 -2.06 18.26
N ASN A 257 14.17 -2.49 17.18
CA ASN A 257 15.18 -1.72 16.45
C ASN A 257 15.12 -2.04 14.95
N HIS A 258 16.15 -1.64 14.22
CA HIS A 258 16.52 -2.20 12.93
C HIS A 258 17.76 -3.10 13.06
N SER A 259 18.00 -3.92 12.05
CA SER A 259 19.31 -4.45 11.69
C SER A 259 19.70 -3.94 10.31
N TYR A 260 20.97 -4.04 9.94
CA TYR A 260 21.42 -3.72 8.58
C TYR A 260 21.66 -5.00 7.78
N LYS A 261 21.42 -4.93 6.47
CA LYS A 261 21.84 -5.93 5.50
C LYS A 261 22.57 -5.21 4.37
N GLU A 262 23.82 -5.56 4.14
CA GLU A 262 24.50 -5.17 2.90
C GLU A 262 23.89 -5.97 1.74
N VAL A 263 23.52 -5.23 0.70
CA VAL A 263 22.98 -5.76 -0.54
C VAL A 263 23.63 -5.02 -1.70
N SER A 264 23.75 -5.66 -2.86
CA SER A 264 24.24 -4.98 -4.05
C SER A 264 23.33 -3.81 -4.43
N GLY A 265 23.83 -2.82 -5.17
CA GLY A 265 23.05 -1.68 -5.65
C GLY A 265 21.78 -2.12 -6.38
N ALA A 266 21.87 -3.23 -7.12
CA ALA A 266 20.74 -3.92 -7.73
C ALA A 266 19.66 -4.33 -6.71
N GLU A 267 20.03 -5.07 -5.66
CA GLU A 267 19.11 -5.60 -4.65
C GLU A 267 18.59 -4.55 -3.65
N SER A 268 19.11 -3.31 -3.70
CA SER A 268 18.84 -2.26 -2.71
C SER A 268 17.41 -1.73 -2.68
N ASN A 269 16.63 -1.93 -3.74
CA ASN A 269 15.36 -1.24 -4.01
C ASN A 269 15.44 0.30 -4.08
N ILE A 270 16.66 0.89 -4.09
CA ILE A 270 16.86 2.35 -4.18
C ILE A 270 16.82 2.78 -5.65
N ASP A 271 15.87 3.66 -5.96
CA ASP A 271 15.78 4.30 -7.27
C ASP A 271 16.73 5.52 -7.31
N VAL A 272 17.95 5.29 -7.83
CA VAL A 272 18.99 6.33 -8.00
C VAL A 272 18.49 7.53 -8.80
N SER A 273 17.56 7.32 -9.75
CA SER A 273 16.99 8.42 -10.55
C SER A 273 16.22 9.42 -9.67
N LYS A 274 15.58 8.95 -8.59
CA LYS A 274 14.77 9.72 -7.64
C LYS A 274 15.56 10.33 -6.47
N LEU A 275 16.87 10.09 -6.36
CA LEU A 275 17.68 10.73 -5.33
C LEU A 275 17.67 12.28 -5.49
N PRO A 276 17.64 13.05 -4.38
CA PRO A 276 17.74 14.51 -4.42
C PRO A 276 18.94 15.00 -5.25
N PRO A 277 18.81 16.07 -6.06
CA PRO A 277 19.94 16.61 -6.83
C PRO A 277 21.16 16.95 -5.97
N GLU A 278 20.93 17.43 -4.74
CA GLU A 278 21.96 17.71 -3.72
C GLU A 278 22.77 16.47 -3.33
N ILE A 279 22.14 15.29 -3.29
CA ILE A 279 22.82 14.02 -3.01
C ILE A 279 23.66 13.60 -4.21
N LYS A 280 23.11 13.68 -5.42
CA LYS A 280 23.87 13.38 -6.65
C LYS A 280 25.07 14.33 -6.81
N GLN A 281 24.89 15.61 -6.53
CA GLN A 281 25.98 16.58 -6.52
C GLN A 281 27.05 16.24 -5.47
N ARG A 282 26.65 15.86 -4.24
CA ARG A 282 27.60 15.48 -3.18
C ARG A 282 28.41 14.22 -3.53
N VAL A 283 27.79 13.22 -4.18
CA VAL A 283 28.50 12.05 -4.73
C VAL A 283 29.64 12.53 -5.64
N GLU A 284 29.31 13.34 -6.65
CA GLU A 284 30.28 13.85 -7.62
C GLU A 284 31.37 14.73 -6.96
N GLU A 285 31.02 15.59 -6.00
CA GLU A 285 31.96 16.44 -5.27
C GLU A 285 32.96 15.61 -4.43
N GLN A 286 32.49 14.64 -3.65
CA GLN A 286 33.36 13.81 -2.81
C GLN A 286 34.28 12.90 -3.64
N LEU A 287 33.76 12.33 -4.74
CA LEU A 287 34.59 11.61 -5.71
C LEU A 287 35.66 12.53 -6.32
N GLN A 288 35.31 13.78 -6.60
CA GLN A 288 36.24 14.79 -7.13
C GLN A 288 37.24 15.31 -6.07
N GLU A 289 36.94 15.20 -4.78
CA GLU A 289 37.92 15.42 -3.71
C GLU A 289 38.92 14.26 -3.58
N GLU A 290 38.44 13.00 -3.54
CA GLU A 290 39.31 11.82 -3.47
C GLU A 290 40.21 11.72 -4.71
N TRP A 291 39.65 12.10 -5.86
CA TRP A 291 40.43 12.40 -7.05
C TRP A 291 41.56 13.38 -6.76
N ASN A 292 41.27 14.57 -6.24
CA ASN A 292 42.27 15.62 -6.01
C ASN A 292 43.36 15.19 -5.01
N LYS A 293 43.00 14.42 -3.97
CA LYS A 293 43.94 13.87 -2.96
C LYS A 293 44.91 12.83 -3.54
N SER A 294 44.52 12.14 -4.61
CA SER A 294 45.33 11.06 -5.18
C SER A 294 46.60 11.55 -5.89
N SER A 295 47.76 11.08 -5.41
CA SER A 295 49.10 11.34 -5.99
C SER A 295 49.35 10.69 -7.35
N ARG A 296 48.38 9.95 -7.91
CA ARG A 296 48.48 9.28 -9.21
C ARG A 296 48.47 10.33 -10.34
N HIS A 297 49.52 10.33 -11.16
CA HIS A 297 49.67 11.25 -12.30
C HIS A 297 49.00 10.72 -13.57
N HIS A 298 48.54 11.62 -14.44
CA HIS A 298 47.85 11.30 -15.71
C HIS A 298 46.65 10.36 -15.49
N LYS A 299 45.74 10.79 -14.61
CA LYS A 299 44.47 10.13 -14.30
C LYS A 299 43.34 10.73 -15.13
N GLU A 300 42.45 9.91 -15.66
CA GLU A 300 41.25 10.28 -16.43
C GLU A 300 40.03 9.48 -15.91
N TRP A 301 38.90 10.15 -15.68
CA TRP A 301 37.65 9.54 -15.19
C TRP A 301 37.04 8.62 -16.26
N ASP A 302 36.56 7.46 -15.84
CA ASP A 302 35.87 6.49 -16.68
C ASP A 302 34.36 6.48 -16.32
N GLY A 303 33.56 7.35 -16.96
CA GLY A 303 32.10 7.39 -16.80
C GLY A 303 31.55 8.36 -15.74
N GLU A 304 30.29 8.17 -15.37
CA GLU A 304 29.57 8.86 -14.26
C GLU A 304 29.55 7.97 -13.00
N SER A 305 29.17 8.53 -11.84
CA SER A 305 29.05 7.74 -10.61
C SER A 305 27.83 6.79 -10.60
N TYR A 306 27.95 5.71 -9.85
CA TYR A 306 26.97 4.61 -9.79
C TYR A 306 26.83 4.04 -8.36
N LEU A 307 25.77 3.27 -8.07
CA LEU A 307 25.46 2.72 -6.74
C LEU A 307 25.91 1.25 -6.58
N ASP A 308 26.73 0.96 -5.56
CA ASP A 308 27.51 -0.27 -5.40
C ASP A 308 26.99 -1.29 -4.41
N GLY A 309 26.98 -0.87 -3.16
CA GLY A 309 26.13 -1.48 -2.18
C GLY A 309 25.17 -0.43 -1.66
N ALA A 310 24.06 -0.92 -1.14
CA ALA A 310 23.38 -0.21 -0.08
C ALA A 310 23.44 -1.07 1.18
N LYS A 311 23.83 -0.47 2.30
CA LYS A 311 23.63 -1.04 3.63
C LYS A 311 22.20 -0.76 4.07
N ILE A 312 21.25 -1.48 3.49
CA ILE A 312 19.82 -1.25 3.74
C ILE A 312 19.43 -1.61 5.17
N GLY A 313 18.46 -0.88 5.70
CA GLY A 313 17.79 -1.20 6.94
C GLY A 313 16.79 -2.35 6.76
N VAL A 314 16.80 -3.27 7.71
CA VAL A 314 15.81 -4.34 7.89
C VAL A 314 15.05 -4.04 9.18
N SER A 315 13.71 -4.00 9.09
CA SER A 315 12.87 -3.62 10.23
C SER A 315 12.71 -4.77 11.22
N ASN A 316 13.10 -4.53 12.47
CA ASN A 316 12.75 -5.36 13.63
C ASN A 316 11.81 -4.60 14.59
N TYR A 317 11.13 -3.57 14.10
CA TYR A 317 10.21 -2.75 14.90
C TYR A 317 8.89 -3.48 15.15
N LYS A 318 8.57 -3.70 16.43
CA LYS A 318 7.32 -4.32 16.88
C LYS A 318 6.30 -3.26 17.29
N SER A 319 5.10 -3.33 16.72
CA SER A 319 3.98 -2.41 17.03
C SER A 319 3.26 -2.79 18.31
N ASN A 320 3.23 -1.86 19.28
CA ASN A 320 2.41 -1.94 20.48
C ASN A 320 1.19 -1.05 20.30
N LYS A 321 0.09 -1.65 19.84
CA LYS A 321 -1.07 -0.88 19.39
C LYS A 321 -1.83 -0.20 20.52
N ALA A 322 -2.35 0.99 20.22
CA ALA A 322 -3.50 1.56 20.93
C ALA A 322 -4.81 1.03 20.31
N TYR A 323 -5.86 0.92 21.12
CA TYR A 323 -7.15 0.38 20.70
C TYR A 323 -8.30 1.30 21.11
N LEU A 324 -9.20 1.55 20.17
CA LEU A 324 -10.56 1.98 20.43
C LEU A 324 -11.51 0.92 19.88
N LYS A 325 -12.33 0.31 20.75
CA LYS A 325 -13.22 -0.80 20.38
C LYS A 325 -14.65 -0.56 20.84
N THR A 326 -15.62 -0.77 19.94
CA THR A 326 -17.03 -0.93 20.29
C THR A 326 -17.59 -2.26 19.76
N GLU A 327 -18.61 -2.81 20.42
CA GLU A 327 -19.47 -3.86 19.84
C GLU A 327 -20.73 -3.26 19.17
N GLY A 328 -21.14 -2.05 19.56
CA GLY A 328 -22.17 -1.27 18.88
C GLY A 328 -21.66 -0.48 17.67
N ASN A 329 -22.29 0.68 17.41
CA ASN A 329 -21.79 1.64 16.43
C ASN A 329 -20.65 2.49 17.03
N LEU A 330 -19.90 3.20 16.20
CA LEU A 330 -18.92 4.19 16.61
C LEU A 330 -19.01 5.44 15.73
N THR A 331 -19.32 6.58 16.35
CA THR A 331 -19.46 7.88 15.67
C THR A 331 -18.39 8.84 16.15
N PHE A 332 -17.67 9.44 15.22
CA PHE A 332 -16.71 10.51 15.47
C PHE A 332 -17.23 11.84 14.90
N ASN A 333 -17.18 12.89 15.72
CA ASN A 333 -17.50 14.27 15.38
C ASN A 333 -16.26 15.13 15.66
N ILE A 334 -15.30 15.10 14.75
CA ILE A 334 -13.98 15.71 14.93
C ILE A 334 -13.91 17.01 14.14
N THR A 335 -13.58 18.13 14.77
CA THR A 335 -13.52 19.43 14.07
C THR A 335 -12.38 19.46 13.05
N ASN A 336 -11.21 18.91 13.39
CA ASN A 336 -10.02 18.94 12.57
C ASN A 336 -9.56 17.52 12.15
N LYS A 337 -8.71 16.85 12.94
CA LYS A 337 -8.00 15.63 12.50
C LYS A 337 -8.30 14.39 13.33
N LEU A 338 -8.69 13.31 12.66
CA LEU A 338 -8.67 11.95 13.19
C LEU A 338 -7.40 11.24 12.69
N LEU A 339 -6.47 10.96 13.63
CA LEU A 339 -5.25 10.19 13.36
C LEU A 339 -5.35 8.82 14.03
N ASN A 340 -5.24 7.77 13.24
CA ASN A 340 -5.00 6.41 13.69
C ASN A 340 -3.59 6.01 13.25
N GLN A 341 -2.67 5.81 14.22
CA GLN A 341 -1.26 5.51 13.95
C GLN A 341 -0.73 4.39 14.85
N GLU A 342 -0.20 3.31 14.27
CA GLU A 342 0.22 2.12 15.03
C GLU A 342 -0.91 1.64 15.96
N ALA A 343 -2.15 1.61 15.46
CA ALA A 343 -3.33 1.51 16.32
C ALA A 343 -4.55 0.97 15.55
N ASP A 344 -5.53 0.46 16.29
CA ASP A 344 -6.77 -0.11 15.74
C ASP A 344 -8.02 0.63 16.23
N ILE A 345 -8.94 0.90 15.30
CA ILE A 345 -10.29 1.41 15.57
C ILE A 345 -11.30 0.36 15.08
N LEU A 346 -12.07 -0.21 16.00
CA LEU A 346 -12.90 -1.38 15.76
C LEU A 346 -14.35 -1.14 16.20
N ALA A 347 -15.34 -1.39 15.36
CA ALA A 347 -16.77 -1.38 15.74
C ALA A 347 -17.46 -2.69 15.33
N GLY A 348 -18.35 -3.22 16.19
CA GLY A 348 -19.12 -4.43 15.89
C GLY A 348 -20.23 -4.17 14.87
N LYS A 349 -20.78 -2.94 14.85
CA LYS A 349 -21.73 -2.45 13.84
C LYS A 349 -21.04 -1.44 12.91
N ASN A 350 -21.58 -0.23 12.77
CA ASN A 350 -21.10 0.76 11.80
C ASN A 350 -20.06 1.71 12.41
N ILE A 351 -19.16 2.23 11.56
CA ILE A 351 -18.30 3.38 11.88
C ILE A 351 -18.76 4.59 11.04
N THR A 352 -18.98 5.73 11.68
CA THR A 352 -19.21 7.02 11.02
C THR A 352 -18.12 8.00 11.45
N ILE A 353 -17.39 8.56 10.50
CA ILE A 353 -16.32 9.54 10.75
C ILE A 353 -16.71 10.87 10.10
N ASN A 354 -17.00 11.88 10.92
CA ASN A 354 -17.09 13.27 10.52
C ASN A 354 -15.77 13.96 10.94
N ALA A 355 -14.99 14.47 9.97
CA ALA A 355 -13.68 15.11 10.22
C ALA A 355 -13.34 16.13 9.13
N MET A 356 -12.37 17.03 9.34
CA MET A 356 -11.71 17.69 8.20
C MET A 356 -10.71 16.75 7.54
N GLU A 357 -9.96 15.97 8.32
CA GLU A 357 -8.90 15.08 7.85
C GLU A 357 -8.92 13.74 8.61
N LEU A 358 -8.99 12.63 7.87
CA LEU A 358 -8.78 11.27 8.39
C LEU A 358 -7.44 10.75 7.88
N ASN A 359 -6.58 10.23 8.77
CA ASN A 359 -5.37 9.49 8.39
C ASN A 359 -5.30 8.15 9.15
N ASN A 360 -5.26 7.05 8.40
CA ASN A 360 -4.90 5.73 8.88
C ASN A 360 -3.49 5.39 8.36
N THR A 361 -2.49 5.36 9.24
CA THR A 361 -1.08 5.33 8.85
C THR A 361 -0.19 4.56 9.84
N ARG A 362 1.07 4.30 9.47
CA ARG A 362 2.08 3.73 10.38
C ARG A 362 3.07 4.80 10.83
N GLU A 363 3.84 4.51 11.88
CA GLU A 363 4.97 5.34 12.28
C GLU A 363 6.21 4.89 11.49
N GLY A 364 6.56 5.66 10.47
CA GLY A 364 7.82 5.48 9.75
C GLY A 364 9.01 5.84 10.66
N LYS A 365 10.01 4.96 10.70
CA LYS A 365 11.31 5.22 11.31
C LYS A 365 12.32 5.47 10.20
N GLU A 366 12.73 6.73 10.06
CA GLU A 366 13.92 7.05 9.28
C GLU A 366 15.12 6.41 9.93
N VAL A 367 15.91 5.70 9.13
CA VAL A 367 17.19 5.13 9.52
C VAL A 367 18.23 5.54 8.50
N ASP A 368 19.42 5.90 8.98
CA ASP A 368 20.53 6.27 8.13
C ASP A 368 21.11 4.99 7.52
N ILE A 369 20.97 4.85 6.20
CA ILE A 369 21.59 3.81 5.41
C ILE A 369 22.79 4.38 4.66
N GLU A 370 23.76 3.53 4.39
CA GLU A 370 24.96 3.92 3.66
C GLU A 370 24.77 3.50 2.19
N LEU A 371 24.76 4.48 1.29
CA LEU A 371 24.82 4.26 -0.14
C LEU A 371 26.27 4.37 -0.57
N TYR A 372 26.89 3.25 -0.95
CA TYR A 372 28.25 3.24 -1.44
C TYR A 372 28.19 3.59 -2.93
N PHE A 373 28.65 4.78 -3.29
CA PHE A 373 28.81 5.18 -4.67
C PHE A 373 30.25 4.96 -5.12
N LYS A 374 30.44 4.60 -6.38
CA LYS A 374 31.77 4.49 -6.99
C LYS A 374 31.81 5.23 -8.31
N ARG A 375 33.03 5.55 -8.74
CA ARG A 375 33.35 6.02 -10.08
C ARG A 375 34.74 5.55 -10.47
N ASP A 376 34.82 4.91 -11.63
CA ASP A 376 36.05 4.34 -12.14
C ASP A 376 36.98 5.39 -12.76
N TYR A 377 38.28 5.10 -12.77
CA TYR A 377 39.28 5.90 -13.45
C TYR A 377 40.53 5.12 -13.89
N THR A 378 41.14 5.57 -14.98
CA THR A 378 42.45 5.07 -15.41
C THR A 378 43.57 6.02 -15.01
N TYR A 379 44.75 5.48 -14.67
CA TYR A 379 45.97 6.26 -14.38
C TYR A 379 47.23 5.54 -14.89
N LYS A 380 48.31 6.29 -15.16
CA LYS A 380 49.60 5.69 -15.57
C LYS A 380 50.45 5.19 -14.40
N LYS A 381 50.91 3.94 -14.46
CA LYS A 381 52.01 3.39 -13.65
C LYS A 381 53.32 3.43 -14.42
N ARG A 382 54.36 3.98 -13.81
CA ARG A 382 55.76 3.87 -14.29
C ARG A 382 56.38 2.56 -13.81
N HIS A 383 56.70 1.66 -14.73
CA HIS A 383 57.70 0.61 -14.50
C HIS A 383 59.01 0.97 -15.21
N ARG A 384 60.13 0.35 -14.80
CA ARG A 384 61.46 0.60 -15.41
C ARG A 384 61.57 0.22 -16.91
N ILE A 385 60.57 -0.44 -17.49
CA ILE A 385 60.61 -1.04 -18.84
C ILE A 385 59.33 -0.78 -19.67
N ASP A 386 58.20 -0.38 -19.07
CA ASP A 386 56.96 -0.04 -19.83
C ASP A 386 56.04 0.92 -19.05
N ASP A 387 55.19 1.65 -19.79
CA ASP A 387 54.25 2.69 -19.33
C ASP A 387 52.81 2.12 -19.42
N SER A 388 52.34 1.47 -18.34
CA SER A 388 51.01 0.82 -18.32
C SER A 388 49.96 1.72 -17.69
N ARG A 389 48.76 1.84 -18.30
CA ARG A 389 47.58 2.33 -17.56
C ARG A 389 47.00 1.21 -16.70
N SER A 390 46.56 1.55 -15.50
CA SER A 390 45.76 0.70 -14.62
C SER A 390 44.44 1.42 -14.32
N SER A 391 43.35 0.67 -14.25
CA SER A 391 42.09 1.16 -13.68
C SER A 391 42.12 1.06 -12.16
N ALA A 392 41.34 1.90 -11.51
CA ALA A 392 40.92 1.81 -10.12
C ALA A 392 39.63 2.60 -9.96
N ASP A 393 38.90 2.36 -8.87
CA ASP A 393 37.76 3.14 -8.46
C ASP A 393 38.17 4.22 -7.44
N PHE A 394 37.41 5.31 -7.40
CA PHE A 394 37.17 6.03 -6.16
C PHE A 394 35.78 5.63 -5.67
N SER A 395 35.71 5.17 -4.43
CA SER A 395 34.47 4.97 -3.70
C SER A 395 34.19 6.19 -2.82
N THR A 396 32.92 6.58 -2.71
CA THR A 396 32.44 7.47 -1.66
C THR A 396 31.20 6.89 -1.00
N GLU A 397 30.97 7.25 0.25
CA GLU A 397 29.84 6.78 1.04
C GLU A 397 28.92 7.95 1.31
N ILE A 398 27.67 7.87 0.84
CA ILE A 398 26.66 8.87 1.11
C ILE A 398 25.64 8.33 2.10
N PRO A 399 25.45 8.98 3.26
CA PRO A 399 24.32 8.68 4.12
C PRO A 399 23.02 9.08 3.42
N TYR A 400 22.09 8.14 3.31
CA TYR A 400 20.74 8.33 2.84
C TYR A 400 19.74 7.85 3.90
N LYS A 401 18.48 8.29 3.81
CA LYS A 401 17.45 7.92 4.77
C LYS A 401 16.46 6.92 4.17
N GLN A 402 16.43 5.72 4.74
CA GLN A 402 15.38 4.74 4.46
C GLN A 402 14.30 4.84 5.54
N THR A 403 13.03 4.79 5.15
CA THR A 403 11.92 4.70 6.12
C THR A 403 11.54 3.24 6.31
N LEU A 404 11.68 2.75 7.55
CA LEU A 404 11.23 1.42 7.97
C LEU A 404 9.88 1.51 8.71
N PHE A 405 9.09 0.45 8.65
CA PHE A 405 7.78 0.36 9.29
C PHE A 405 7.65 -0.90 10.15
N SER A 406 6.63 -0.94 11.00
CA SER A 406 6.40 -2.02 11.96
C SER A 406 5.87 -3.33 11.35
N ASP A 407 5.99 -4.40 12.13
CA ASP A 407 5.53 -5.77 11.86
C ASP A 407 4.00 -5.94 11.69
N LYS A 408 3.18 -4.93 12.04
CA LYS A 408 1.72 -5.03 12.05
C LYS A 408 1.04 -3.93 11.24
N PRO A 409 -0.14 -4.21 10.64
CA PRO A 409 -0.93 -3.19 9.97
C PRO A 409 -1.65 -2.27 10.96
N THR A 410 -1.87 -1.00 10.59
CA THR A 410 -2.78 -0.07 11.29
C THR A 410 -4.18 -0.18 10.67
N GLN A 411 -5.21 -0.42 11.49
CA GLN A 411 -6.52 -0.89 10.98
C GLN A 411 -7.73 -0.05 11.45
N ILE A 412 -8.69 0.18 10.54
CA ILE A 412 -10.04 0.65 10.87
C ILE A 412 -11.05 -0.38 10.36
N ILE A 413 -11.80 -1.02 11.27
CA ILE A 413 -12.66 -2.17 10.93
C ILE A 413 -14.07 -2.04 11.52
N ALA A 414 -15.08 -2.16 10.68
CA ALA A 414 -16.48 -2.23 11.06
C ALA A 414 -17.09 -3.59 10.71
N GLY A 415 -17.87 -4.20 11.60
CA GLY A 415 -18.68 -5.38 11.27
C GLY A 415 -19.86 -5.07 10.33
N GLY A 416 -20.31 -3.81 10.32
CA GLY A 416 -21.27 -3.24 9.38
C GLY A 416 -20.62 -2.27 8.39
N ASN A 417 -21.25 -1.13 8.16
CA ASN A 417 -20.79 -0.12 7.20
C ASN A 417 -19.69 0.79 7.78
N ILE A 418 -18.87 1.38 6.90
CA ILE A 418 -18.01 2.53 7.21
C ILE A 418 -18.45 3.70 6.34
N THR A 419 -18.75 4.84 6.96
CA THR A 419 -19.07 6.10 6.29
C THR A 419 -18.10 7.18 6.72
N ILE A 420 -17.41 7.82 5.77
CA ILE A 420 -16.44 8.88 6.01
C ILE A 420 -16.91 10.16 5.33
N ASN A 421 -17.22 11.15 6.15
CA ASN A 421 -17.53 12.53 5.76
C ASN A 421 -16.30 13.37 6.13
N ALA A 422 -15.28 13.38 5.25
CA ALA A 422 -14.04 14.12 5.51
C ALA A 422 -13.48 14.85 4.30
N GLY A 423 -12.91 16.03 4.54
CA GLY A 423 -12.29 16.87 3.51
C GLY A 423 -11.03 16.26 2.90
N LYS A 424 -10.28 15.45 3.66
CA LYS A 424 -9.20 14.59 3.16
C LYS A 424 -9.27 13.21 3.82
N VAL A 425 -8.96 12.17 3.06
CA VAL A 425 -8.88 10.79 3.54
C VAL A 425 -7.56 10.16 3.10
N GLY A 426 -6.70 9.81 4.07
CA GLY A 426 -5.49 9.03 3.88
C GLY A 426 -5.62 7.63 4.46
N ASN A 427 -5.32 6.60 3.67
CA ASN A 427 -5.11 5.23 4.14
C ASN A 427 -3.81 4.69 3.57
N GLY A 428 -2.72 4.88 4.29
CA GLY A 428 -1.42 4.73 3.65
C GLY A 428 -0.25 5.30 4.43
N GLU A 429 0.92 5.03 3.90
CA GLU A 429 2.15 5.73 4.23
C GLU A 429 2.11 7.08 3.51
N TYR A 430 2.33 8.18 4.24
CA TYR A 430 2.20 9.53 3.68
C TYR A 430 3.28 9.77 2.63
N GLN A 431 2.89 9.85 1.37
CA GLN A 431 3.77 10.25 0.28
C GLN A 431 3.47 11.71 -0.06
N THR A 432 4.51 12.54 -0.21
CA THR A 432 4.36 13.90 -0.74
C THR A 432 4.02 13.80 -2.23
N HIS A 433 2.73 13.63 -2.54
CA HIS A 433 2.27 13.48 -3.91
C HIS A 433 2.49 14.77 -4.71
N LYS A 434 3.56 14.78 -5.52
CA LYS A 434 3.66 15.65 -6.70
C LYS A 434 2.97 14.91 -7.85
N SER A 435 1.79 15.38 -8.26
CA SER A 435 1.19 14.97 -9.54
C SER A 435 2.15 15.44 -10.64
N GLY A 436 2.73 14.48 -11.37
CA GLY A 436 3.85 14.76 -12.27
C GLY A 436 4.90 13.66 -12.36
N TYR A 437 4.48 12.46 -12.78
CA TYR A 437 5.26 11.68 -13.74
C TYR A 437 4.46 11.61 -15.05
N THR A 438 4.49 12.72 -15.78
CA THR A 438 4.89 12.60 -17.17
C THR A 438 6.34 12.14 -17.16
N ASN A 439 6.62 10.93 -17.63
CA ASN A 439 7.80 10.82 -18.48
C ASN A 439 7.66 11.92 -19.52
N ASP A 440 8.75 12.58 -19.89
CA ASP A 440 8.81 13.25 -21.19
C ASP A 440 8.81 12.18 -22.29
N ILE A 441 7.64 11.53 -22.45
CA ILE A 441 7.10 11.33 -23.78
C ILE A 441 7.24 12.70 -24.42
N LYS A 442 8.23 12.84 -25.32
CA LYS A 442 8.22 13.91 -26.32
C LYS A 442 6.81 13.91 -26.85
N LYS A 443 6.02 14.91 -26.43
CA LYS A 443 4.63 15.12 -26.83
C LYS A 443 4.62 14.92 -28.33
N LEU A 444 4.05 13.80 -28.79
CA LEU A 444 4.46 13.22 -30.08
C LEU A 444 3.99 14.19 -31.16
N GLU A 445 4.91 15.07 -31.58
CA GLU A 445 4.62 16.11 -32.55
C GLU A 445 4.13 15.40 -33.80
N LYS A 446 3.03 15.90 -34.34
CA LYS A 446 2.26 15.28 -35.43
C LYS A 446 3.18 14.58 -36.42
N ALA A 447 3.32 13.27 -36.29
CA ALA A 447 4.19 12.46 -37.14
C ALA A 447 3.49 12.17 -38.47
N SER A 448 3.11 13.24 -39.18
CA SER A 448 2.87 13.18 -40.61
C SER A 448 4.21 12.88 -41.30
N ASN A 449 4.37 11.64 -41.76
CA ASN A 449 5.16 11.18 -42.92
C ASN A 449 5.63 9.73 -42.71
N ILE A 450 4.94 8.77 -43.33
CA ILE A 450 5.49 7.43 -43.63
C ILE A 450 5.33 7.23 -45.14
N LYS A 451 6.43 6.93 -45.85
CA LYS A 451 6.47 6.84 -47.32
C LYS A 451 7.27 5.63 -47.83
N ASP A 452 6.74 5.08 -48.93
CA ASP A 452 7.37 4.36 -50.07
C ASP A 452 8.00 2.93 -49.93
N ILE A 453 7.83 2.13 -51.01
CA ILE A 453 8.58 0.91 -51.45
C ILE A 453 8.37 -0.36 -50.54
N ASP A 454 9.05 -1.55 -50.68
CA ASP A 454 8.48 -2.91 -50.32
C ASP A 454 9.29 -4.12 -49.57
N ILE A 455 8.63 -5.18 -48.97
CA ILE A 455 9.12 -6.32 -48.08
C ILE A 455 9.81 -7.50 -48.89
N ASN A 456 9.31 -8.75 -48.94
CA ASN A 456 9.76 -10.03 -49.52
C ASN A 456 10.90 -10.79 -48.83
N LYS A 457 10.60 -11.37 -47.66
CA LYS A 457 10.23 -12.81 -47.58
C LYS A 457 9.79 -13.31 -46.18
N ASN A 458 9.05 -14.42 -46.21
CA ASN A 458 8.55 -15.23 -45.07
C ASN A 458 9.70 -15.75 -44.17
N ILE A 459 9.58 -15.66 -42.83
CA ILE A 459 9.06 -16.66 -41.85
C ILE A 459 9.98 -17.88 -41.68
N ASP A 460 10.42 -18.12 -40.44
CA ASP A 460 10.31 -19.43 -39.79
C ASP A 460 10.39 -19.31 -38.26
N THR A 461 9.92 -20.35 -37.56
CA THR A 461 9.61 -20.41 -36.12
C THR A 461 10.62 -21.22 -35.32
N GLU A 462 10.97 -20.78 -34.10
CA GLU A 462 11.01 -21.59 -32.85
C GLU A 462 11.71 -20.86 -31.69
N THR A 463 11.00 -20.52 -30.61
CA THR A 463 11.50 -20.63 -29.22
C THR A 463 10.36 -20.48 -28.20
N THR A 464 10.16 -21.52 -27.41
CA THR A 464 9.27 -21.65 -26.24
C THR A 464 9.95 -21.06 -24.98
N SER A 465 9.29 -20.74 -23.86
CA SER A 465 7.89 -20.42 -23.54
C SER A 465 7.86 -19.84 -22.11
N ASN A 466 7.24 -18.68 -21.89
CA ASN A 466 6.96 -18.11 -20.55
C ASN A 466 5.47 -17.77 -20.39
N VAL A 467 4.60 -18.71 -20.81
CA VAL A 467 3.14 -18.52 -20.83
C VAL A 467 2.48 -19.70 -20.13
N GLY A 468 1.69 -19.43 -19.07
CA GLY A 468 0.78 -20.41 -18.49
C GLY A 468 -0.35 -20.75 -19.47
N LYS A 469 -0.91 -21.96 -19.40
CA LYS A 469 -1.96 -22.43 -20.33
C LYS A 469 -3.27 -21.61 -20.30
N ASP A 470 -3.40 -20.64 -19.41
CA ASP A 470 -4.52 -19.71 -19.26
C ASP A 470 -4.22 -18.27 -19.74
N GLY A 471 -2.99 -18.00 -20.21
CA GLY A 471 -2.56 -16.66 -20.62
C GLY A 471 -2.30 -15.71 -19.45
N SER A 472 -2.21 -16.22 -18.22
CA SER A 472 -1.68 -15.42 -17.10
C SER A 472 -0.17 -15.26 -17.24
N SER A 473 0.30 -14.01 -17.26
CA SER A 473 1.67 -13.72 -16.87
C SER A 473 1.82 -14.19 -15.43
N LYS A 474 2.73 -15.13 -15.17
CA LYS A 474 3.13 -15.40 -13.79
C LYS A 474 3.68 -14.10 -13.22
N ILE A 475 3.02 -13.60 -12.19
CA ILE A 475 3.61 -12.61 -11.30
C ILE A 475 4.87 -13.26 -10.75
N ASP A 476 5.99 -12.55 -10.80
CA ASP A 476 7.18 -12.98 -10.10
C ASP A 476 6.96 -12.73 -8.61
N ASP A 477 6.47 -13.76 -7.90
CA ASP A 477 6.13 -13.70 -6.47
C ASP A 477 7.38 -13.51 -5.57
N THR A 478 8.57 -13.27 -6.14
CA THR A 478 9.84 -13.14 -5.39
C THR A 478 10.01 -11.84 -4.62
N PHE A 479 9.07 -10.88 -4.72
CA PHE A 479 9.06 -9.71 -3.83
C PHE A 479 8.54 -10.05 -2.41
N GLU A 480 9.26 -10.93 -1.71
CA GLU A 480 9.16 -11.04 -0.24
C GLU A 480 9.81 -9.78 0.38
N ILE A 481 9.01 -8.86 0.90
CA ILE A 481 9.54 -7.92 1.90
C ILE A 481 9.96 -8.77 3.10
N THR A 482 11.25 -8.76 3.43
CA THR A 482 11.85 -9.54 4.52
C THR A 482 11.50 -8.96 5.90
N ASN A 483 10.21 -8.98 6.23
CA ASN A 483 9.65 -8.75 7.54
C ASN A 483 9.47 -10.09 8.27
N ASN A 484 9.55 -10.07 9.60
CA ASN A 484 9.15 -11.21 10.43
C ASN A 484 7.61 -11.34 10.46
N SER A 485 7.06 -11.84 9.36
CA SER A 485 5.63 -12.01 9.14
C SER A 485 4.99 -12.94 10.16
N ILE A 486 4.03 -12.39 10.92
CA ILE A 486 3.16 -13.17 11.81
C ILE A 486 2.41 -14.26 11.01
N VAL A 487 2.04 -13.97 9.75
CA VAL A 487 1.37 -14.94 8.87
C VAL A 487 2.31 -16.05 8.40
N LYS A 488 3.61 -15.77 8.19
CA LYS A 488 4.63 -16.81 7.90
C LYS A 488 4.76 -17.78 9.07
N LYS A 489 4.89 -17.25 10.31
CA LYS A 489 4.85 -18.05 11.56
C LYS A 489 3.56 -18.88 11.68
N ILE A 490 2.39 -18.28 11.46
CA ILE A 490 1.09 -18.99 11.52
C ILE A 490 0.97 -20.09 10.46
N LYS A 491 1.56 -19.91 9.26
CA LYS A 491 1.59 -20.94 8.22
C LYS A 491 2.54 -22.09 8.56
N GLU A 492 3.70 -21.79 9.13
CA GLU A 492 4.69 -22.78 9.57
C GLU A 492 4.22 -23.61 10.78
N ASP A 493 3.65 -22.94 11.79
CA ASP A 493 3.11 -23.56 13.01
C ASP A 493 1.71 -24.14 12.80
N SER A 494 1.00 -23.72 11.74
CA SER A 494 -0.40 -24.05 11.46
C SER A 494 -1.36 -23.72 12.61
N ALA A 495 -1.01 -22.71 13.41
CA ALA A 495 -1.70 -22.28 14.61
C ALA A 495 -1.55 -20.77 14.84
N VAL A 496 -2.55 -20.15 15.47
CA VAL A 496 -2.45 -18.81 16.04
C VAL A 496 -2.11 -18.95 17.52
N GLY A 497 -0.84 -18.73 17.85
CA GLY A 497 -0.39 -18.61 19.24
C GLY A 497 -0.97 -17.37 19.91
N VAL A 498 -1.39 -17.50 21.16
CA VAL A 498 -1.89 -16.37 21.97
C VAL A 498 -0.80 -15.76 22.86
N GLU A 499 0.36 -16.43 22.98
CA GLU A 499 1.43 -16.16 23.94
C GLU A 499 2.01 -14.75 23.77
N ASP A 500 2.24 -14.34 22.52
CA ASP A 500 2.73 -13.02 22.13
C ASP A 500 1.74 -11.88 22.47
N TYR A 501 0.50 -12.20 22.90
CA TYR A 501 -0.57 -11.26 23.20
C TYR A 501 -1.01 -11.24 24.67
N ILE A 502 -0.40 -12.08 25.53
CA ILE A 502 -0.73 -12.18 26.96
C ILE A 502 -0.23 -10.94 27.70
N GLU A 503 -1.14 -10.01 28.01
CA GLU A 503 -0.84 -8.89 28.91
C GLU A 503 -1.05 -9.32 30.37
N ILE A 504 0.05 -9.33 31.13
CA ILE A 504 0.05 -9.58 32.59
C ILE A 504 -0.30 -8.27 33.32
N PRO A 505 -1.35 -8.24 34.17
CA PRO A 505 -1.69 -7.05 34.95
C PRO A 505 -0.55 -6.60 35.87
N LYS A 506 -0.14 -5.33 35.75
CA LYS A 506 0.97 -4.76 36.54
C LYS A 506 0.56 -4.33 37.96
N ASN A 507 -0.73 -4.15 38.21
CA ASN A 507 -1.30 -3.82 39.51
C ASN A 507 -2.78 -4.26 39.60
N ASP A 508 -3.40 -4.02 40.74
CA ASP A 508 -4.78 -4.43 41.01
C ASP A 508 -5.82 -3.34 40.63
N ASN A 509 -5.42 -2.35 39.80
CA ASN A 509 -6.25 -1.20 39.39
C ASN A 509 -6.89 -1.36 37.99
N GLY A 510 -6.48 -2.33 37.17
CA GLY A 510 -7.01 -2.54 35.81
C GLY A 510 -8.33 -3.29 35.76
N MET A 511 -8.88 -3.48 34.55
CA MET A 511 -10.04 -4.36 34.28
C MET A 511 -9.73 -5.82 34.60
N PHE A 512 -8.47 -6.22 34.51
CA PHE A 512 -7.98 -7.55 34.86
C PHE A 512 -6.96 -7.46 35.98
N ILE A 513 -6.94 -8.46 36.86
CA ILE A 513 -5.99 -8.59 37.96
C ILE A 513 -5.39 -10.00 38.00
N ILE A 514 -4.20 -10.12 38.59
CA ILE A 514 -3.63 -11.43 38.91
C ILE A 514 -4.36 -11.96 40.15
N ASN A 515 -5.01 -13.11 40.04
CA ASN A 515 -5.61 -13.77 41.19
C ASN A 515 -4.50 -14.33 42.09
N LYS A 516 -4.34 -13.78 43.30
CA LYS A 516 -3.30 -14.18 44.26
C LYS A 516 -3.78 -15.26 45.25
N LYS A 517 -5.07 -15.61 45.23
CA LYS A 517 -5.66 -16.62 46.14
C LYS A 517 -5.47 -18.01 45.56
N ARG A 518 -4.82 -18.90 46.33
CA ARG A 518 -4.60 -20.31 45.98
C ARG A 518 -5.57 -21.27 46.69
N ASP A 519 -6.44 -20.76 47.56
CA ASP A 519 -7.28 -21.58 48.44
C ASP A 519 -8.62 -22.00 47.80
N ASN A 520 -8.71 -23.29 47.47
CA ASN A 520 -9.92 -24.12 47.24
C ASN A 520 -10.85 -23.80 46.04
N PRO A 521 -11.37 -24.85 45.35
CA PRO A 521 -10.69 -26.09 44.96
C PRO A 521 -10.94 -26.47 43.48
N LYS A 522 -10.10 -27.34 42.89
CA LYS A 522 -10.26 -27.99 41.56
C LYS A 522 -10.13 -27.12 40.30
N PHE A 523 -10.53 -25.84 40.29
CA PHE A 523 -10.47 -24.99 39.10
C PHE A 523 -10.26 -23.52 39.44
N SER A 524 -9.25 -22.88 38.83
CA SER A 524 -8.90 -21.47 39.09
C SER A 524 -8.39 -20.75 37.83
N TYR A 525 -8.27 -19.42 37.92
CA TYR A 525 -7.76 -18.56 36.85
C TYR A 525 -6.47 -17.86 37.31
N LEU A 526 -5.47 -17.69 36.45
CA LEU A 526 -4.31 -16.83 36.73
C LEU A 526 -4.68 -15.35 36.64
N ILE A 527 -5.38 -14.98 35.57
CA ILE A 527 -5.86 -13.62 35.32
C ILE A 527 -7.40 -13.62 35.39
N GLU A 528 -7.99 -12.82 36.27
CA GLU A 528 -9.45 -12.67 36.34
C GLU A 528 -9.88 -11.23 36.14
N THR A 529 -11.10 -11.05 35.66
CA THR A 529 -11.79 -9.76 35.64
C THR A 529 -11.85 -9.22 37.06
N ASN A 530 -11.54 -7.93 37.24
CA ASN A 530 -11.45 -7.30 38.55
C ASN A 530 -12.77 -7.43 39.32
N PRO A 531 -12.82 -8.14 40.47
CA PRO A 531 -14.07 -8.49 41.15
C PRO A 531 -14.87 -7.27 41.63
N LYS A 532 -14.24 -6.09 41.68
CA LYS A 532 -14.88 -4.80 41.98
C LYS A 532 -15.80 -4.29 40.85
N MET A 533 -15.79 -4.93 39.67
CA MET A 533 -16.49 -4.49 38.44
C MET A 533 -17.63 -5.44 38.00
N ILE A 534 -17.92 -6.50 38.76
CA ILE A 534 -18.46 -7.75 38.21
C ILE A 534 -19.99 -7.91 38.21
N ASP A 535 -20.48 -8.44 37.07
CA ASP A 535 -21.24 -9.70 37.05
C ASP A 535 -20.64 -10.62 35.95
N LYS A 536 -20.38 -11.91 36.23
CA LYS A 536 -19.55 -12.82 35.38
C LYS A 536 -20.33 -13.44 34.20
N GLY A 537 -21.51 -12.92 33.84
CA GLY A 537 -22.54 -13.66 33.08
C GLY A 537 -22.57 -13.60 31.55
N PHE A 538 -21.82 -12.72 30.86
CA PHE A 538 -22.10 -12.37 29.45
C PHE A 538 -21.39 -13.20 28.36
N TYR A 539 -20.35 -13.96 28.70
CA TYR A 539 -19.46 -14.60 27.72
C TYR A 539 -19.40 -16.12 27.87
N LEU A 540 -19.30 -16.83 26.74
CA LEU A 540 -19.21 -18.29 26.75
C LEU A 540 -17.88 -18.74 27.39
N SER A 541 -17.98 -19.27 28.61
CA SER A 541 -16.85 -19.76 29.39
C SER A 541 -16.23 -21.03 28.82
N SER A 542 -14.95 -21.21 29.11
CA SER A 542 -14.21 -22.47 28.93
C SER A 542 -14.90 -23.66 29.61
N ASP A 543 -15.71 -23.42 30.65
CA ASP A 543 -16.67 -24.38 31.23
C ASP A 543 -17.51 -25.13 30.18
N TYR A 544 -17.88 -24.46 29.08
CA TYR A 544 -18.65 -25.06 27.98
C TYR A 544 -17.93 -26.28 27.39
N PHE A 545 -16.62 -26.15 27.23
CA PHE A 545 -15.73 -27.17 26.68
C PHE A 545 -15.42 -28.24 27.72
N PHE A 546 -14.92 -27.87 28.92
CA PHE A 546 -14.54 -28.80 29.97
C PHE A 546 -15.69 -29.74 30.41
N LYS A 547 -16.92 -29.22 30.51
CA LYS A 547 -18.12 -30.03 30.83
C LYS A 547 -18.44 -31.06 29.75
N ARG A 548 -18.16 -30.76 28.46
CA ARG A 548 -18.48 -31.64 27.32
C ARG A 548 -17.45 -32.74 27.11
N ILE A 549 -16.17 -32.44 27.34
CA ILE A 549 -15.10 -33.45 27.35
C ILE A 549 -15.10 -34.32 28.63
N LYS A 550 -16.12 -34.17 29.50
CA LYS A 550 -16.28 -34.86 30.80
C LYS A 550 -15.02 -34.77 31.68
N PHE A 551 -14.34 -33.63 31.65
CA PHE A 551 -13.08 -33.49 32.34
C PHE A 551 -13.29 -33.43 33.87
N ASN A 552 -12.76 -34.42 34.58
CA ASN A 552 -12.72 -34.44 36.05
C ASN A 552 -11.29 -34.11 36.52
N PRO A 553 -11.05 -32.93 37.12
CA PRO A 553 -9.74 -32.57 37.64
C PRO A 553 -9.43 -33.33 38.95
N ASP A 554 -8.65 -34.40 38.84
CA ASP A 554 -7.96 -35.04 39.98
C ASP A 554 -6.66 -34.30 40.37
N ARG A 555 -6.41 -33.13 39.77
CA ARG A 555 -5.31 -32.19 40.05
C ARG A 555 -5.84 -30.76 40.02
N ASP A 556 -5.28 -29.87 40.83
CA ASP A 556 -5.61 -28.44 40.76
C ASP A 556 -5.17 -27.86 39.41
N ILE A 557 -6.14 -27.43 38.61
CA ILE A 557 -5.91 -26.84 37.30
C ILE A 557 -6.18 -25.34 37.33
N ARG A 558 -5.24 -24.61 36.75
CA ARG A 558 -5.27 -23.16 36.58
C ARG A 558 -5.36 -22.83 35.11
N LEU A 559 -6.43 -22.18 34.67
CA LEU A 559 -6.51 -21.58 33.35
C LEU A 559 -5.72 -20.27 33.29
N LEU A 560 -5.30 -19.88 32.10
CA LEU A 560 -4.69 -18.58 31.84
C LEU A 560 -5.58 -17.43 32.34
N GLY A 561 -6.87 -17.46 32.01
CA GLY A 561 -7.80 -16.47 32.55
C GLY A 561 -9.27 -16.86 32.47
N ASP A 562 -10.12 -15.97 32.96
CA ASP A 562 -11.57 -16.16 32.89
C ASP A 562 -12.14 -15.97 31.47
N SER A 563 -13.44 -16.23 31.33
CA SER A 563 -14.15 -16.16 30.04
C SER A 563 -14.08 -14.80 29.36
N PHE A 564 -13.91 -13.70 30.10
CA PHE A 564 -13.81 -12.36 29.54
C PHE A 564 -12.37 -12.10 29.06
N TYR A 565 -11.37 -12.44 29.87
CA TYR A 565 -9.96 -12.32 29.52
C TYR A 565 -9.61 -13.14 28.27
N GLU A 566 -9.95 -14.44 28.27
CA GLU A 566 -9.63 -15.33 27.14
C GLU A 566 -10.30 -14.89 25.84
N ASN A 567 -11.54 -14.39 25.89
CA ASN A 567 -12.22 -13.90 24.70
C ASN A 567 -11.59 -12.63 24.14
N ARG A 568 -11.14 -11.70 24.99
CA ARG A 568 -10.38 -10.52 24.54
C ARG A 568 -9.04 -10.93 23.94
N LEU A 569 -8.32 -11.86 24.58
CA LEU A 569 -7.04 -12.40 24.12
C LEU A 569 -7.15 -13.09 22.74
N ILE A 570 -8.10 -14.01 22.57
CA ILE A 570 -8.26 -14.76 21.32
C ILE A 570 -8.79 -13.87 20.20
N THR A 571 -9.74 -12.97 20.46
CA THR A 571 -10.23 -12.02 19.44
C THR A 571 -9.07 -11.14 18.93
N ARG A 572 -8.17 -10.72 19.83
CA ARG A 572 -6.95 -9.98 19.48
C ARG A 572 -5.98 -10.82 18.65
N ALA A 573 -5.70 -12.06 19.07
CA ALA A 573 -4.78 -12.95 18.36
C ALA A 573 -5.29 -13.32 16.95
N VAL A 574 -6.60 -13.56 16.78
CA VAL A 574 -7.20 -13.82 15.45
C VAL A 574 -7.16 -12.57 14.57
N LEU A 575 -7.42 -11.38 15.13
CA LEU A 575 -7.36 -10.12 14.40
C LEU A 575 -5.94 -9.80 13.93
N GLU A 576 -4.96 -9.79 14.85
CA GLU A 576 -3.57 -9.45 14.55
C GLU A 576 -2.84 -10.56 13.78
N GLY A 577 -3.26 -11.82 13.93
CA GLY A 577 -2.66 -12.96 13.24
C GLY A 577 -3.26 -13.29 11.87
N THR A 578 -4.56 -13.04 11.65
CA THR A 578 -5.26 -13.47 10.42
C THR A 578 -5.96 -12.35 9.66
N GLY A 579 -5.89 -11.10 10.14
CA GLY A 579 -6.58 -9.95 9.54
C GLY A 579 -8.12 -10.00 9.66
N LYS A 580 -8.68 -10.95 10.43
CA LYS A 580 -10.12 -11.16 10.60
C LYS A 580 -10.49 -11.00 12.07
N ARG A 581 -11.58 -10.29 12.39
CA ARG A 581 -12.09 -10.20 13.77
C ARG A 581 -12.50 -11.57 14.33
N PHE A 582 -13.02 -12.44 13.46
CA PHE A 582 -13.50 -13.80 13.72
C PHE A 582 -13.29 -14.65 12.45
N LEU A 583 -13.15 -15.98 12.56
CA LEU A 583 -12.94 -16.88 11.41
C LEU A 583 -14.26 -17.31 10.75
N TYR A 584 -15.33 -17.53 11.53
CA TYR A 584 -16.56 -18.18 11.05
C TYR A 584 -17.85 -17.37 11.16
N SER A 585 -17.91 -16.39 12.07
CA SER A 585 -19.14 -15.70 12.45
C SER A 585 -18.92 -14.19 12.63
N ASN A 586 -19.98 -13.45 12.95
CA ASN A 586 -19.88 -12.04 13.35
C ASN A 586 -20.08 -11.86 14.87
N ASN A 587 -20.15 -12.95 15.65
CA ASN A 587 -20.50 -12.94 17.08
C ASN A 587 -19.52 -13.82 17.88
N VAL A 588 -18.86 -13.23 18.88
CA VAL A 588 -17.85 -13.91 19.70
C VAL A 588 -18.32 -15.21 20.38
N ASN A 589 -19.59 -15.28 20.81
CA ASN A 589 -20.13 -16.47 21.47
C ASN A 589 -20.45 -17.58 20.46
N GLU A 590 -20.89 -17.25 19.24
CA GLU A 590 -21.09 -18.20 18.14
C GLU A 590 -19.75 -18.75 17.65
N GLU A 591 -18.75 -17.87 17.48
CA GLU A 591 -17.38 -18.21 17.12
C GLU A 591 -16.77 -19.23 18.09
N ARG A 592 -16.78 -18.91 19.39
CA ARG A 592 -16.25 -19.77 20.45
C ARG A 592 -16.99 -21.10 20.52
N LYS A 593 -18.33 -21.09 20.41
CA LYS A 593 -19.12 -22.31 20.40
C LYS A 593 -18.69 -23.23 19.26
N LYS A 594 -18.55 -22.69 18.04
CA LYS A 594 -18.15 -23.47 16.85
C LYS A 594 -16.73 -24.02 16.97
N LEU A 595 -15.77 -23.20 17.40
CA LEU A 595 -14.39 -23.65 17.63
C LEU A 595 -14.29 -24.75 18.70
N PHE A 596 -15.12 -24.69 19.74
CA PHE A 596 -15.19 -25.74 20.77
C PHE A 596 -15.93 -27.00 20.32
N ASP A 597 -17.03 -26.87 19.58
CA ASP A 597 -17.74 -28.02 19.02
C ASP A 597 -16.83 -28.78 18.01
N ASN A 598 -16.07 -28.05 17.19
CA ASN A 598 -15.02 -28.62 16.33
C ASN A 598 -13.92 -29.31 17.16
N ALA A 599 -13.45 -28.70 18.25
CA ALA A 599 -12.43 -29.26 19.13
C ALA A 599 -12.87 -30.60 19.77
N ILE A 600 -14.14 -30.71 20.18
CA ILE A 600 -14.72 -31.92 20.76
C ILE A 600 -14.84 -33.04 19.71
N ALA A 601 -15.12 -32.71 18.45
CA ALA A 601 -15.09 -33.68 17.35
C ALA A 601 -13.65 -34.14 17.07
N ALA A 602 -12.73 -33.20 16.89
CA ALA A 602 -11.31 -33.48 16.64
C ALA A 602 -10.65 -34.29 17.76
N GLN A 603 -11.05 -34.08 19.03
CA GLN A 603 -10.56 -34.86 20.16
C GLN A 603 -10.73 -36.37 19.96
N LYS A 604 -11.92 -36.79 19.48
CA LYS A 604 -12.25 -38.19 19.25
C LYS A 604 -11.62 -38.72 17.96
N ASP A 605 -11.65 -37.92 16.90
CA ASP A 605 -11.13 -38.31 15.59
C ASP A 605 -9.60 -38.45 15.58
N LEU A 606 -8.88 -37.68 16.41
CA LEU A 606 -7.40 -37.56 16.39
C LEU A 606 -6.72 -37.94 17.73
N ASN A 607 -7.47 -38.52 18.68
CA ASN A 607 -7.00 -38.89 20.02
C ASN A 607 -6.27 -37.75 20.77
N LEU A 608 -6.85 -36.54 20.77
CA LEU A 608 -6.22 -35.37 21.37
C LEU A 608 -6.25 -35.42 22.91
N SER A 609 -5.11 -35.10 23.53
CA SER A 609 -4.97 -35.01 24.99
C SER A 609 -4.96 -33.56 25.47
N LEU A 610 -5.69 -33.28 26.54
CA LEU A 610 -5.72 -31.95 27.17
C LEU A 610 -4.34 -31.61 27.77
N GLY A 611 -3.90 -30.37 27.64
CA GLY A 611 -2.61 -29.90 28.16
C GLY A 611 -1.43 -30.21 27.25
N ILE A 612 -1.61 -31.04 26.20
CA ILE A 612 -0.57 -31.38 25.22
C ILE A 612 -0.84 -30.61 23.92
N ALA A 613 0.20 -29.99 23.36
CA ALA A 613 0.15 -29.35 22.06
C ALA A 613 -0.04 -30.37 20.93
N LEU A 614 -0.80 -30.02 19.89
CA LEU A 614 -1.01 -30.91 18.75
C LEU A 614 0.29 -31.11 17.95
N SER A 615 0.53 -32.35 17.51
CA SER A 615 1.62 -32.67 16.58
C SER A 615 1.33 -32.16 15.17
N LYS A 616 2.38 -31.96 14.35
CA LYS A 616 2.21 -31.55 12.94
C LYS A 616 1.33 -32.53 12.14
N GLU A 617 1.33 -33.82 12.48
CA GLU A 617 0.45 -34.81 11.84
C GLU A 617 -1.02 -34.61 12.23
N GLN A 618 -1.31 -34.40 13.52
CA GLN A 618 -2.66 -34.11 14.01
C GLN A 618 -3.21 -32.82 13.39
N ILE A 619 -2.41 -31.74 13.33
CA ILE A 619 -2.82 -30.48 12.70
C ILE A 619 -3.11 -30.68 11.20
N ASN A 620 -2.26 -31.43 10.50
CA ASN A 620 -2.45 -31.75 9.08
C ASN A 620 -3.73 -32.54 8.77
N ASN A 621 -4.32 -33.21 9.78
CA ASN A 621 -5.55 -33.98 9.66
C ASN A 621 -6.80 -33.26 10.24
N LEU A 622 -6.68 -32.00 10.66
CA LEU A 622 -7.81 -31.18 11.10
C LEU A 622 -8.78 -30.87 9.94
N LYS A 623 -10.02 -31.36 10.07
CA LYS A 623 -11.14 -31.10 9.15
C LYS A 623 -11.69 -29.68 9.26
N SER A 624 -11.47 -29.00 10.38
CA SER A 624 -11.93 -27.64 10.71
C SER A 624 -11.05 -27.05 11.81
N ASP A 625 -11.07 -25.73 11.99
CA ASP A 625 -10.23 -25.07 13.00
C ASP A 625 -10.77 -25.33 14.40
N ILE A 626 -9.88 -25.47 15.38
CA ILE A 626 -10.20 -25.84 16.76
C ILE A 626 -9.54 -24.91 17.77
N LEU A 627 -10.23 -24.64 18.88
CA LEU A 627 -9.61 -24.01 20.04
C LEU A 627 -9.31 -25.08 21.10
N TRP A 628 -8.03 -25.27 21.41
CA TRP A 628 -7.52 -26.32 22.30
C TRP A 628 -6.75 -25.73 23.49
N TYR A 629 -6.65 -26.43 24.62
CA TYR A 629 -5.92 -25.96 25.80
C TYR A 629 -4.63 -26.75 26.01
N VAL A 630 -3.51 -26.04 26.13
CA VAL A 630 -2.14 -26.58 26.26
C VAL A 630 -1.52 -26.08 27.57
N GLU A 631 -0.74 -26.89 28.28
CA GLU A 631 -0.03 -26.48 29.49
C GLU A 631 1.21 -25.65 29.13
N GLU A 632 1.29 -24.43 29.63
CA GLU A 632 2.38 -23.48 29.42
C GLU A 632 2.79 -22.82 30.75
N VAL A 633 3.98 -22.23 30.81
CA VAL A 633 4.44 -21.47 31.99
C VAL A 633 4.24 -19.98 31.75
N VAL A 634 3.30 -19.36 32.46
CA VAL A 634 2.97 -17.93 32.36
C VAL A 634 3.16 -17.27 33.72
N ASN A 635 3.91 -16.17 33.76
CA ASN A 635 4.26 -15.46 35.00
C ASN A 635 4.87 -16.36 36.10
N GLY A 636 5.64 -17.38 35.69
CA GLY A 636 6.27 -18.35 36.59
C GLY A 636 5.35 -19.47 37.10
N GLU A 637 4.10 -19.53 36.65
CA GLU A 637 3.14 -20.58 37.04
C GLU A 637 2.70 -21.43 35.84
N LYS A 638 2.45 -22.72 36.07
CA LYS A 638 1.87 -23.63 35.05
C LYS A 638 0.38 -23.37 34.91
N VAL A 639 -0.06 -23.05 33.69
CA VAL A 639 -1.47 -22.77 33.36
C VAL A 639 -1.85 -23.39 32.02
N LEU A 640 -3.14 -23.69 31.86
CA LEU A 640 -3.71 -24.06 30.57
C LEU A 640 -3.99 -22.79 29.75
N VAL A 641 -3.28 -22.67 28.62
CA VAL A 641 -3.39 -21.58 27.65
C VAL A 641 -4.22 -22.04 26.44
N PRO A 642 -5.23 -21.27 25.99
CA PRO A 642 -5.98 -21.60 24.79
C PRO A 642 -5.17 -21.29 23.51
N LYS A 643 -4.91 -22.29 22.67
CA LYS A 643 -4.28 -22.15 21.36
C LYS A 643 -5.28 -22.47 20.24
N LEU A 644 -5.27 -21.67 19.18
CA LEU A 644 -6.16 -21.84 18.02
C LEU A 644 -5.40 -22.56 16.90
N TYR A 645 -5.76 -23.81 16.64
CA TYR A 645 -5.17 -24.60 15.55
C TYR A 645 -6.01 -24.48 14.28
N LEU A 646 -5.33 -24.31 13.15
CA LEU A 646 -5.96 -24.01 11.87
C LEU A 646 -5.90 -25.21 10.92
N SER A 647 -7.01 -25.47 10.26
CA SER A 647 -7.14 -26.42 9.17
C SER A 647 -6.45 -25.94 7.89
N LYS A 648 -6.09 -26.88 7.02
CA LYS A 648 -5.50 -26.60 5.70
C LYS A 648 -6.32 -25.63 4.84
N ASN A 649 -7.65 -25.65 4.99
CA ASN A 649 -8.55 -24.77 4.25
C ASN A 649 -8.46 -23.32 4.77
N THR A 650 -8.47 -23.13 6.08
CA THR A 650 -8.31 -21.79 6.67
C THR A 650 -6.92 -21.23 6.42
N LEU A 651 -5.86 -22.05 6.53
CA LEU A 651 -4.47 -21.64 6.23
C LEU A 651 -4.28 -21.16 4.78
N LYS A 652 -4.90 -21.84 3.81
CA LYS A 652 -4.95 -21.37 2.40
C LYS A 652 -5.68 -20.02 2.25
N SER A 653 -6.60 -19.69 3.15
CA SER A 653 -7.35 -18.42 3.14
C SER A 653 -6.68 -17.27 3.89
N ILE A 654 -5.55 -17.51 4.56
CA ILE A 654 -4.80 -16.47 5.28
C ILE A 654 -3.71 -15.94 4.34
N ALA A 655 -3.98 -14.75 3.79
CA ALA A 655 -2.96 -13.92 3.14
C ALA A 655 -2.25 -13.04 4.18
N GLU A 656 -1.05 -12.58 3.85
CA GLU A 656 -0.36 -11.61 4.69
C GLU A 656 -0.94 -10.21 4.44
N GLU A 657 -1.71 -9.70 5.40
CA GLU A 657 -2.27 -8.35 5.28
C GLU A 657 -1.23 -7.28 5.67
N GLN A 658 -0.30 -6.97 4.77
CA GLN A 658 0.67 -5.87 4.91
C GLN A 658 0.01 -4.48 4.73
N GLY A 659 0.65 -3.44 5.28
CA GLY A 659 0.31 -2.03 5.06
C GLY A 659 -0.78 -1.46 5.97
N ASN A 660 -1.54 -0.48 5.46
CA ASN A 660 -2.63 0.18 6.19
C ASN A 660 -3.98 -0.34 5.68
N ILE A 661 -4.96 -0.59 6.55
CA ILE A 661 -6.17 -1.32 6.18
C ILE A 661 -7.44 -0.64 6.69
N ILE A 662 -8.42 -0.45 5.80
CA ILE A 662 -9.80 -0.11 6.17
C ILE A 662 -10.75 -1.19 5.65
N LYS A 663 -11.58 -1.75 6.53
CA LYS A 663 -12.34 -2.98 6.26
C LYS A 663 -13.78 -2.90 6.77
N ALA A 664 -14.75 -2.91 5.86
CA ALA A 664 -16.19 -2.88 6.15
C ALA A 664 -16.85 -4.26 5.93
N GLY A 665 -17.57 -4.75 6.93
CA GLY A 665 -18.41 -5.94 6.81
C GLY A 665 -19.70 -5.71 5.99
N GLY A 666 -20.05 -4.45 5.71
CA GLY A 666 -21.10 -4.03 4.78
C GLY A 666 -20.53 -3.17 3.65
N ASN A 667 -21.00 -1.93 3.55
CA ASN A 667 -20.53 -0.93 2.58
C ASN A 667 -19.42 -0.05 3.16
N PHE A 668 -18.54 0.45 2.30
CA PHE A 668 -17.58 1.51 2.59
C PHE A 668 -17.91 2.73 1.71
N VAL A 669 -18.11 3.90 2.32
CA VAL A 669 -18.53 5.12 1.63
C VAL A 669 -17.67 6.30 2.05
N ILE A 670 -17.13 7.04 1.08
CA ILE A 670 -16.52 8.38 1.28
C ILE A 670 -17.41 9.42 0.59
N ASN A 671 -17.80 10.46 1.32
CA ASN A 671 -18.66 11.53 0.82
C ASN A 671 -17.90 12.84 0.60
N ASN A 672 -17.82 13.27 -0.66
CA ASN A 672 -17.37 14.60 -1.10
C ASN A 672 -15.99 15.06 -0.60
N ALA A 673 -15.04 14.14 -0.42
CA ALA A 673 -13.67 14.50 -0.03
C ALA A 673 -12.98 15.39 -1.09
N SER A 674 -12.09 16.29 -0.71
CA SER A 674 -11.23 17.00 -1.68
C SER A 674 -10.11 16.11 -2.21
N ILE A 675 -9.65 15.15 -1.41
CA ILE A 675 -8.68 14.14 -1.82
C ILE A 675 -8.90 12.83 -1.06
N VAL A 676 -8.79 11.72 -1.78
CA VAL A 676 -8.59 10.39 -1.21
C VAL A 676 -7.24 9.89 -1.68
N ASP A 677 -6.34 9.60 -0.74
CA ASP A 677 -5.00 9.07 -0.99
C ASP A 677 -4.88 7.70 -0.31
N ASN A 678 -4.77 6.66 -1.12
CA ASN A 678 -4.69 5.28 -0.65
C ASN A 678 -3.42 4.60 -1.19
N SER A 679 -2.57 4.19 -0.26
CA SER A 679 -1.46 3.25 -0.51
C SER A 679 -1.60 1.95 0.28
N GLY A 680 -2.66 1.84 1.08
CA GLY A 680 -3.10 0.62 1.77
C GLY A 680 -4.26 -0.11 1.09
N LYS A 681 -4.94 -0.97 1.84
CA LYS A 681 -6.08 -1.77 1.40
C LYS A 681 -7.40 -1.15 1.87
N ILE A 682 -8.35 -1.00 0.95
CA ILE A 682 -9.75 -0.69 1.25
C ILE A 682 -10.59 -1.90 0.86
N ILE A 683 -11.29 -2.50 1.81
CA ILE A 683 -12.03 -3.75 1.63
C ILE A 683 -13.47 -3.57 2.12
N ALA A 684 -14.46 -3.95 1.31
CA ALA A 684 -15.86 -4.01 1.73
C ALA A 684 -16.47 -5.35 1.30
N LYS A 685 -17.34 -5.98 2.11
CA LYS A 685 -18.08 -7.17 1.63
C LYS A 685 -19.06 -6.81 0.52
N SER A 686 -19.75 -5.67 0.65
CA SER A 686 -20.79 -5.23 -0.29
C SER A 686 -20.24 -4.23 -1.30
N ASN A 687 -20.33 -2.93 -1.03
CA ASN A 687 -19.99 -1.88 -1.99
C ASN A 687 -18.88 -0.96 -1.45
N VAL A 688 -17.95 -0.56 -2.31
CA VAL A 688 -17.12 0.64 -2.11
C VAL A 688 -17.69 1.76 -2.97
N LEU A 689 -17.98 2.91 -2.36
CA LEU A 689 -18.35 4.14 -3.07
C LEU A 689 -17.46 5.30 -2.60
N VAL A 690 -16.65 5.84 -3.50
CA VAL A 690 -15.76 6.98 -3.20
C VAL A 690 -16.19 8.18 -4.02
N ASN A 691 -16.76 9.19 -3.37
CA ASN A 691 -17.08 10.48 -3.98
C ASN A 691 -16.02 11.51 -3.55
N SER A 692 -15.27 12.06 -4.50
CA SER A 692 -14.19 13.02 -4.22
C SER A 692 -14.00 14.08 -5.32
N LYS A 693 -13.12 15.06 -5.10
CA LYS A 693 -12.50 15.81 -6.21
C LYS A 693 -11.40 14.99 -6.86
N LYS A 694 -10.49 14.38 -6.08
CA LYS A 694 -9.35 13.60 -6.59
C LYS A 694 -9.19 12.28 -5.86
N ILE A 695 -8.93 11.21 -6.59
CA ILE A 695 -8.68 9.88 -6.04
C ILE A 695 -7.30 9.41 -6.50
N TYR A 696 -6.41 9.18 -5.56
CA TYR A 696 -5.08 8.64 -5.79
C TYR A 696 -4.98 7.25 -5.17
N GLN A 697 -4.67 6.27 -6.01
CA GLN A 697 -4.35 4.90 -5.62
C GLN A 697 -2.90 4.63 -6.03
N ASN A 698 -2.02 4.35 -5.07
CA ASN A 698 -0.60 4.20 -5.32
C ASN A 698 -0.05 3.00 -4.55
N ALA A 699 0.27 1.91 -5.25
CA ALA A 699 0.72 0.67 -4.64
C ALA A 699 1.98 0.85 -3.80
N ALA A 700 1.88 0.63 -2.49
CA ALA A 700 3.03 0.36 -1.64
C ALA A 700 3.42 -1.14 -1.67
N TYR A 701 2.44 -2.02 -1.87
CA TYR A 701 2.56 -3.48 -1.91
C TYR A 701 1.86 -4.03 -3.16
N SER A 702 2.24 -5.22 -3.62
CA SER A 702 1.64 -5.86 -4.81
C SER A 702 0.13 -6.12 -4.70
N ASP A 703 -0.37 -6.24 -3.46
CA ASP A 703 -1.78 -6.43 -3.12
C ASP A 703 -2.47 -5.17 -2.53
N THR A 704 -1.81 -4.01 -2.54
CA THR A 704 -2.44 -2.70 -2.28
C THR A 704 -3.59 -2.48 -3.26
N GLY A 705 -4.79 -2.17 -2.76
CA GLY A 705 -5.97 -2.15 -3.64
C GLY A 705 -7.28 -1.78 -2.97
N ILE A 706 -8.32 -1.72 -3.81
CA ILE A 706 -9.72 -1.56 -3.45
C ILE A 706 -10.45 -2.84 -3.85
N TYR A 707 -11.12 -3.48 -2.88
CA TYR A 707 -11.72 -4.82 -3.03
C TYR A 707 -13.18 -4.83 -2.54
N ALA A 708 -14.13 -5.24 -3.39
CA ALA A 708 -15.56 -5.30 -3.02
C ALA A 708 -16.41 -6.26 -3.87
N THR A 709 -17.73 -6.31 -3.63
CA THR A 709 -18.68 -6.89 -4.61
C THR A 709 -18.98 -5.89 -5.73
N ASN A 710 -19.17 -4.60 -5.41
CA ASN A 710 -19.18 -3.53 -6.41
C ASN A 710 -18.29 -2.35 -5.98
N ILE A 711 -17.62 -1.71 -6.92
CA ILE A 711 -16.77 -0.54 -6.71
C ILE A 711 -17.29 0.61 -7.57
N GLY A 712 -17.55 1.75 -6.96
CA GLY A 712 -17.85 3.03 -7.61
C GLY A 712 -16.84 4.09 -7.18
N LEU A 713 -16.04 4.59 -8.12
CA LEU A 713 -15.11 5.69 -7.91
C LEU A 713 -15.60 6.90 -8.71
N VAL A 714 -15.94 7.99 -8.03
CA VAL A 714 -16.54 9.19 -8.62
C VAL A 714 -15.69 10.40 -8.22
N ALA A 715 -15.01 10.98 -9.20
CA ALA A 715 -14.18 12.17 -9.03
C ALA A 715 -14.74 13.38 -9.80
N LYS A 716 -14.57 14.59 -9.26
CA LYS A 716 -14.80 15.82 -10.03
C LYS A 716 -13.63 16.17 -10.95
N GLU A 717 -12.43 15.85 -10.51
CA GLU A 717 -11.15 16.02 -11.20
C GLU A 717 -10.52 14.62 -11.40
N ASN A 718 -9.20 14.45 -11.21
CA ASN A 718 -8.49 13.26 -11.67
C ASN A 718 -8.67 12.01 -10.78
N ILE A 719 -8.54 10.85 -11.41
CA ILE A 719 -8.34 9.55 -10.74
C ILE A 719 -7.05 8.95 -11.28
N GLU A 720 -6.07 8.71 -10.41
CA GLU A 720 -4.80 8.09 -10.79
C GLU A 720 -4.62 6.77 -10.01
N ASN A 721 -4.50 5.65 -10.72
CA ASN A 721 -4.17 4.34 -10.18
C ASN A 721 -2.80 3.88 -10.69
N ILE A 722 -1.82 3.85 -9.78
CA ILE A 722 -0.43 3.50 -10.06
C ILE A 722 -0.10 2.20 -9.32
N GLY A 723 -0.22 1.08 -10.02
CA GLY A 723 0.08 -0.27 -9.55
C GLY A 723 -0.94 -0.89 -8.60
N GLY A 724 -1.95 -0.14 -8.12
CA GLY A 724 -2.95 -0.66 -7.18
C GLY A 724 -4.02 -1.50 -7.87
N ASN A 725 -4.54 -2.50 -7.19
CA ASN A 725 -5.60 -3.35 -7.74
C ASN A 725 -7.00 -2.77 -7.45
N ILE A 726 -7.91 -2.83 -8.41
CA ILE A 726 -9.32 -2.43 -8.27
C ILE A 726 -10.18 -3.64 -8.65
N VAL A 727 -10.55 -4.45 -7.67
CA VAL A 727 -11.12 -5.79 -7.89
C VAL A 727 -12.53 -5.88 -7.31
N ALA A 728 -13.52 -5.98 -8.18
CA ALA A 728 -14.90 -6.27 -7.83
C ALA A 728 -15.28 -7.70 -8.24
N THR A 729 -16.15 -8.38 -7.48
CA THR A 729 -16.76 -9.64 -7.95
C THR A 729 -17.91 -9.41 -8.93
N ASN A 730 -18.47 -8.20 -8.99
CA ASN A 730 -19.55 -7.84 -9.92
C ASN A 730 -19.23 -6.56 -10.73
N ASN A 731 -19.51 -5.35 -10.24
CA ASN A 731 -19.35 -4.14 -11.07
C ASN A 731 -18.19 -3.24 -10.61
N VAL A 732 -17.40 -2.74 -11.57
CA VAL A 732 -16.50 -1.60 -11.38
C VAL A 732 -17.01 -0.42 -12.23
N SER A 733 -17.22 0.73 -11.59
CA SER A 733 -17.56 1.99 -12.26
C SER A 733 -16.57 3.07 -11.83
N ILE A 734 -15.84 3.66 -12.77
CA ILE A 734 -14.88 4.73 -12.54
C ILE A 734 -15.30 5.92 -13.39
N TYR A 735 -15.65 7.03 -12.75
CA TYR A 735 -16.18 8.22 -13.40
C TYR A 735 -15.42 9.46 -12.95
N SER A 736 -14.90 10.23 -13.91
CA SER A 736 -14.47 11.61 -13.70
C SER A 736 -15.40 12.57 -14.41
N GLU A 737 -15.88 13.58 -13.68
CA GLU A 737 -16.74 14.64 -14.20
C GLU A 737 -15.97 15.55 -15.17
N ASN A 738 -14.87 16.16 -14.72
CA ASN A 738 -14.12 17.18 -15.45
C ASN A 738 -12.60 16.92 -15.49
N GLY A 739 -12.11 15.79 -14.98
CA GLY A 739 -10.70 15.40 -15.00
C GLY A 739 -10.43 14.16 -15.85
N ASP A 740 -9.23 13.62 -15.67
CA ASP A 740 -8.69 12.47 -16.42
C ASP A 740 -8.61 11.21 -15.52
N ILE A 741 -8.67 10.02 -16.14
CA ILE A 741 -8.43 8.74 -15.46
C ILE A 741 -7.15 8.13 -16.01
N LYS A 742 -6.18 7.84 -15.15
CA LYS A 742 -4.94 7.14 -15.50
C LYS A 742 -4.83 5.85 -14.71
N ASN A 743 -4.71 4.72 -15.41
CA ASN A 743 -4.38 3.42 -14.85
C ASN A 743 -3.01 2.98 -15.38
N SER A 744 -2.10 2.55 -14.51
CA SER A 744 -0.77 2.10 -14.95
C SER A 744 -0.17 1.08 -14.02
N LYS A 745 0.55 0.10 -14.59
CA LYS A 745 1.41 -0.80 -13.85
C LYS A 745 2.58 -0.02 -13.24
N LYS A 746 2.99 -0.35 -12.03
CA LYS A 746 4.07 0.36 -11.32
C LYS A 746 5.38 -0.36 -11.54
N LEU A 747 6.25 0.22 -12.38
CA LEU A 747 7.61 -0.28 -12.62
C LEU A 747 8.62 0.42 -11.68
N SER A 748 9.68 -0.30 -11.33
CA SER A 748 10.85 0.21 -10.59
C SER A 748 12.09 -0.02 -11.45
N ILE A 749 12.84 1.04 -11.72
CA ILE A 749 14.10 0.95 -12.45
C ILE A 749 15.23 1.00 -11.42
N HIS A 750 16.15 0.06 -11.53
CA HIS A 750 17.33 -0.08 -10.69
C HIS A 750 18.56 0.07 -11.56
N GLU A 751 19.61 0.74 -11.07
CA GLU A 751 20.92 0.81 -11.73
C GLU A 751 22.00 0.43 -10.72
N ASN A 752 22.96 -0.40 -11.14
CA ASN A 752 24.07 -0.88 -10.32
C ASN A 752 25.43 -0.41 -10.87
N ASP A 753 26.50 -0.87 -10.21
CA ASP A 753 27.89 -0.54 -10.50
C ASP A 753 28.34 -0.61 -11.92
N TYR A 754 28.00 -1.73 -12.54
CA TYR A 754 28.56 -2.10 -13.82
C TYR A 754 27.74 -1.42 -14.91
N HIS A 755 27.20 -0.23 -14.61
CA HIS A 755 26.12 0.47 -15.30
C HIS A 755 24.99 -0.48 -15.74
N ASN A 756 24.74 -1.55 -14.98
CA ASN A 756 23.66 -2.47 -15.30
C ASN A 756 22.35 -1.83 -14.83
N VAL A 757 21.43 -1.61 -15.75
CA VAL A 757 20.07 -1.17 -15.44
C VAL A 757 19.16 -2.39 -15.48
N TYR A 758 18.20 -2.54 -14.58
CA TYR A 758 17.12 -3.51 -14.78
C TYR A 758 15.79 -2.96 -14.26
N THR A 759 14.68 -3.54 -14.74
CA THR A 759 13.32 -3.09 -14.40
C THR A 759 12.53 -4.20 -13.72
N ASP A 760 11.87 -3.86 -12.60
CA ASP A 760 11.03 -4.73 -11.77
C ASP A 760 9.57 -4.22 -11.72
N VAL A 761 8.61 -5.10 -11.42
CA VAL A 761 7.17 -4.80 -11.32
C VAL A 761 6.74 -4.73 -9.85
N ARG A 762 6.49 -3.52 -9.34
CA ARG A 762 6.08 -3.28 -7.93
C ARG A 762 4.59 -3.42 -7.66
N GLY A 763 3.76 -3.34 -8.70
CA GLY A 763 2.31 -3.41 -8.55
C GLY A 763 1.61 -3.48 -9.90
N SER A 764 0.63 -4.37 -10.02
CA SER A 764 -0.05 -4.76 -11.26
C SER A 764 -0.86 -3.64 -11.92
N GLY A 765 -1.63 -2.87 -11.12
CA GLY A 765 -2.59 -1.90 -11.64
C GLY A 765 -3.88 -2.53 -12.17
N ASP A 766 -4.18 -3.77 -11.78
CA ASP A 766 -5.24 -4.58 -12.41
C ASP A 766 -6.65 -4.06 -12.03
N ILE A 767 -7.52 -3.91 -13.03
CA ILE A 767 -8.95 -3.62 -12.85
C ILE A 767 -9.77 -4.85 -13.24
N VAL A 768 -10.50 -5.42 -12.28
CA VAL A 768 -11.20 -6.72 -12.46
C VAL A 768 -12.66 -6.63 -12.04
N GLY A 769 -13.56 -7.23 -12.84
CA GLY A 769 -15.00 -7.27 -12.57
C GLY A 769 -15.77 -8.32 -13.38
N ASN A 770 -17.08 -8.37 -13.20
CA ASN A 770 -18.02 -8.93 -14.19
C ASN A 770 -18.34 -7.87 -15.27
N LYS A 771 -18.55 -6.61 -14.86
CA LYS A 771 -18.72 -5.46 -15.75
C LYS A 771 -17.84 -4.29 -15.31
N ILE A 772 -17.19 -3.64 -16.27
CA ILE A 772 -16.29 -2.50 -16.05
C ILE A 772 -16.76 -1.32 -16.91
N SER A 773 -16.95 -0.17 -16.29
CA SER A 773 -17.30 1.11 -16.96
C SER A 773 -16.32 2.21 -16.53
N ILE A 774 -15.63 2.84 -17.47
CA ILE A 774 -14.65 3.91 -17.22
C ILE A 774 -14.99 5.13 -18.08
N VAL A 775 -15.23 6.29 -17.49
CA VAL A 775 -15.59 7.52 -18.23
C VAL A 775 -14.88 8.76 -17.67
N ALA A 776 -14.17 9.51 -18.53
CA ALA A 776 -13.45 10.74 -18.15
C ALA A 776 -13.21 11.68 -19.35
N ASN A 777 -12.48 12.78 -19.14
CA ASN A 777 -11.98 13.59 -20.25
C ASN A 777 -10.96 12.82 -21.08
N ASN A 778 -9.78 12.54 -20.54
CA ASN A 778 -8.86 11.55 -21.09
C ASN A 778 -8.91 10.27 -20.23
N VAL A 779 -8.73 9.11 -20.87
CA VAL A 779 -8.54 7.82 -20.19
C VAL A 779 -7.26 7.19 -20.70
N GLU A 780 -6.34 6.84 -19.79
CA GLU A 780 -5.08 6.16 -20.10
C GLU A 780 -5.02 4.82 -19.35
N ASN A 781 -4.66 3.74 -20.04
CA ASN A 781 -4.27 2.48 -19.45
C ASN A 781 -2.89 2.09 -19.98
N LEU A 782 -1.88 1.98 -19.11
CA LEU A 782 -0.47 1.81 -19.50
C LEU A 782 0.14 0.56 -18.83
N GLY A 783 0.37 -0.49 -19.62
CA GLY A 783 0.99 -1.75 -19.17
C GLY A 783 0.21 -2.53 -18.11
N ALA A 784 -1.00 -2.10 -17.76
CA ALA A 784 -1.87 -2.72 -16.75
C ALA A 784 -3.01 -3.51 -17.41
N ASP A 785 -3.60 -4.46 -16.67
CA ASP A 785 -4.65 -5.30 -17.21
C ASP A 785 -6.06 -4.81 -16.79
N ILE A 786 -7.02 -4.94 -17.69
CA ILE A 786 -8.44 -4.71 -17.43
C ILE A 786 -9.22 -5.96 -17.86
N LYS A 787 -9.80 -6.68 -16.89
CA LYS A 787 -10.42 -8.01 -17.10
C LYS A 787 -11.87 -8.00 -16.61
N ALA A 788 -12.83 -8.12 -17.53
CA ALA A 788 -14.23 -8.32 -17.19
C ALA A 788 -14.71 -9.72 -17.63
N GLN A 789 -15.81 -10.22 -17.06
CA GLN A 789 -16.47 -11.44 -17.53
C GLN A 789 -17.45 -11.15 -18.66
N ASP A 790 -18.38 -10.20 -18.47
CA ASP A 790 -19.41 -9.85 -19.45
C ASP A 790 -19.02 -8.65 -20.32
N LYS A 791 -18.62 -7.50 -19.72
CA LYS A 791 -18.39 -6.27 -20.51
C LYS A 791 -17.31 -5.34 -19.96
N ILE A 792 -16.44 -4.84 -20.86
CA ILE A 792 -15.64 -3.61 -20.67
C ILE A 792 -16.23 -2.48 -21.52
N GLN A 793 -16.47 -1.32 -20.91
CA GLN A 793 -16.87 -0.10 -21.61
C GLN A 793 -16.01 1.07 -21.15
N ILE A 794 -15.28 1.69 -22.08
CA ILE A 794 -14.42 2.85 -21.83
C ILE A 794 -14.84 4.01 -22.74
N GLY A 795 -15.05 5.20 -22.15
CA GLY A 795 -15.51 6.39 -22.86
C GLY A 795 -14.68 7.63 -22.50
N ALA A 796 -14.02 8.24 -23.48
CA ALA A 796 -13.28 9.49 -23.31
C ALA A 796 -14.01 10.67 -23.96
N ARG A 797 -14.14 11.80 -23.25
CA ARG A 797 -14.64 13.06 -23.83
C ARG A 797 -13.58 13.81 -24.66
N LYS A 798 -12.32 13.38 -24.58
CA LYS A 798 -11.16 13.91 -25.33
C LYS A 798 -10.36 12.77 -25.98
N ASN A 799 -9.53 12.03 -25.25
CA ASN A 799 -8.69 10.98 -25.83
C ASN A 799 -8.66 9.71 -24.98
N LEU A 800 -8.57 8.56 -25.64
CA LEU A 800 -8.39 7.26 -25.01
C LEU A 800 -7.04 6.67 -25.45
N VAL A 801 -6.22 6.22 -24.50
CA VAL A 801 -4.95 5.54 -24.76
C VAL A 801 -4.93 4.19 -24.06
N ILE A 802 -4.74 3.11 -24.82
CA ILE A 802 -4.41 1.77 -24.31
C ILE A 802 -2.98 1.45 -24.76
N GLY A 803 -2.01 1.76 -23.90
CA GLY A 803 -0.59 1.76 -24.24
C GLY A 803 0.25 0.78 -23.43
N ASN A 804 1.52 0.77 -23.77
CA ASN A 804 2.58 0.00 -23.13
C ASN A 804 3.42 0.87 -22.19
N LEU A 805 4.26 0.23 -21.38
CA LEU A 805 5.40 0.83 -20.68
C LEU A 805 6.70 0.24 -21.23
N GLU A 806 7.80 1.01 -21.25
CA GLU A 806 9.14 0.49 -21.59
C GLU A 806 9.84 0.00 -20.33
N ALA A 807 10.31 -1.25 -20.35
CA ALA A 807 11.18 -1.85 -19.34
C ALA A 807 12.55 -2.12 -19.96
N VAL A 808 13.61 -1.79 -19.22
CA VAL A 808 15.01 -1.85 -19.68
C VAL A 808 15.81 -2.83 -18.82
N ASP A 809 16.60 -3.69 -19.48
CA ASP A 809 17.69 -4.50 -18.90
C ASP A 809 18.98 -4.15 -19.68
N LYS A 810 19.96 -3.53 -19.03
CA LYS A 810 21.24 -3.12 -19.58
C LYS A 810 22.33 -3.72 -18.72
N LYS A 811 23.48 -4.08 -19.30
CA LYS A 811 24.66 -4.55 -18.58
C LYS A 811 25.92 -3.98 -19.23
N VAL A 812 26.89 -3.50 -18.45
CA VAL A 812 28.17 -3.00 -18.99
C VAL A 812 29.34 -3.69 -18.29
N LYS A 813 30.43 -3.88 -19.02
CA LYS A 813 31.72 -4.34 -18.49
C LYS A 813 32.80 -3.48 -19.11
N ASN A 814 33.50 -2.69 -18.30
CA ASN A 814 34.61 -1.86 -18.77
C ASN A 814 35.93 -2.33 -18.14
N GLY A 815 36.77 -2.98 -18.93
CA GLY A 815 38.11 -3.45 -18.56
C GLY A 815 39.24 -2.58 -19.12
N GLY A 816 38.93 -1.39 -19.65
CA GLY A 816 39.88 -0.41 -20.19
C GLY A 816 40.55 -0.80 -21.53
N LYS A 817 40.96 -2.06 -21.68
CA LYS A 817 41.32 -2.67 -22.96
C LYS A 817 40.14 -3.31 -23.66
N ASP A 818 39.23 -3.84 -22.87
CA ASP A 818 38.05 -4.59 -23.26
C ASP A 818 36.81 -3.85 -22.76
N PHE A 819 35.76 -3.75 -23.56
CA PHE A 819 34.48 -3.12 -23.22
C PHE A 819 33.36 -4.00 -23.76
N VAL A 820 32.30 -4.22 -22.98
CA VAL A 820 31.07 -4.89 -23.42
C VAL A 820 29.87 -4.09 -22.89
N LEU A 821 28.89 -3.83 -23.75
CA LEU A 821 27.59 -3.25 -23.42
C LEU A 821 26.52 -4.18 -24.01
N ASP A 822 25.66 -4.74 -23.16
CA ASP A 822 24.41 -5.36 -23.56
C ASP A 822 23.26 -4.42 -23.15
N GLU A 823 22.30 -4.13 -24.02
CA GLU A 823 21.07 -3.40 -23.66
C GLU A 823 19.87 -4.07 -24.31
N LYS A 824 18.78 -4.22 -23.55
CA LYS A 824 17.51 -4.78 -23.98
C LYS A 824 16.38 -3.89 -23.49
N LYS A 825 15.51 -3.48 -24.42
CA LYS A 825 14.28 -2.73 -24.17
C LYS A 825 13.09 -3.58 -24.54
N THR A 826 12.11 -3.64 -23.64
CA THR A 826 10.92 -4.49 -23.74
C THR A 826 9.64 -3.71 -23.48
N ASN A 827 8.61 -3.97 -24.28
CA ASN A 827 7.32 -3.30 -24.18
C ASN A 827 6.37 -4.11 -23.29
N VAL A 828 6.05 -3.58 -22.11
CA VAL A 828 5.02 -4.12 -21.22
C VAL A 828 3.66 -3.57 -21.65
N GLY A 829 2.99 -4.30 -22.54
CA GLY A 829 1.68 -3.96 -23.09
C GLY A 829 0.52 -4.02 -22.10
N SER A 830 -0.57 -3.31 -22.39
CA SER A 830 -1.86 -3.46 -21.69
C SER A 830 -2.60 -4.71 -22.18
N ASN A 831 -3.34 -5.38 -21.30
CA ASN A 831 -4.20 -6.51 -21.68
C ASN A 831 -5.66 -6.27 -21.26
N LEU A 832 -6.54 -6.13 -22.24
CA LEU A 832 -7.98 -5.97 -22.06
C LEU A 832 -8.68 -7.27 -22.47
N LYS A 833 -9.47 -7.89 -21.57
CA LYS A 833 -10.24 -9.09 -21.88
C LYS A 833 -11.66 -9.06 -21.31
N ALA A 834 -12.66 -9.39 -22.13
CA ALA A 834 -14.04 -9.61 -21.73
C ALA A 834 -14.82 -10.38 -22.80
N LYS A 835 -16.08 -10.74 -22.54
CA LYS A 835 -16.98 -11.18 -23.61
C LYS A 835 -17.28 -10.06 -24.62
N ASP A 836 -17.72 -8.89 -24.16
CA ASP A 836 -17.93 -7.70 -25.01
C ASP A 836 -17.01 -6.53 -24.60
N ILE A 837 -16.38 -5.86 -25.56
CA ILE A 837 -15.53 -4.68 -25.34
C ILE A 837 -16.02 -3.52 -26.20
N SER A 838 -16.14 -2.33 -25.59
CA SER A 838 -16.51 -1.09 -26.26
C SER A 838 -15.59 0.05 -25.82
N LEU A 839 -14.79 0.56 -26.75
CA LEU A 839 -13.87 1.68 -26.59
C LEU A 839 -14.39 2.86 -27.40
N THR A 840 -14.66 3.99 -26.75
CA THR A 840 -15.28 5.16 -27.40
C THR A 840 -14.57 6.46 -27.03
N SER A 841 -14.45 7.39 -27.99
CA SER A 841 -13.81 8.69 -27.79
C SER A 841 -14.49 9.80 -28.61
N LEU A 842 -14.71 10.97 -27.99
CA LEU A 842 -15.14 12.19 -28.71
C LEU A 842 -13.96 12.96 -29.35
N GLY A 843 -12.73 12.50 -29.14
CA GLY A 843 -11.56 12.84 -29.93
C GLY A 843 -10.86 11.54 -30.34
N ASN A 844 -9.56 11.40 -30.07
CA ASN A 844 -8.77 10.32 -30.65
C ASN A 844 -8.78 9.03 -29.81
N ILE A 845 -8.43 7.90 -30.44
CA ILE A 845 -8.09 6.63 -29.76
C ILE A 845 -6.69 6.21 -30.20
N GLY A 846 -5.79 5.97 -29.24
CA GLY A 846 -4.47 5.38 -29.45
C GLY A 846 -4.35 4.01 -28.77
N ILE A 847 -3.89 3.00 -29.50
CA ILE A 847 -3.61 1.66 -28.98
C ILE A 847 -2.18 1.29 -29.41
N THR A 848 -1.29 1.01 -28.44
CA THR A 848 0.12 0.74 -28.71
C THR A 848 0.62 -0.49 -27.97
N GLY A 849 1.26 -1.42 -28.69
CA GLY A 849 1.86 -2.66 -28.17
C GLY A 849 0.98 -3.45 -27.21
N SER A 850 -0.34 -3.49 -27.43
CA SER A 850 -1.33 -3.95 -26.45
C SER A 850 -2.31 -4.99 -27.00
N ASN A 851 -2.83 -5.86 -26.13
CA ASN A 851 -3.75 -6.93 -26.47
C ASN A 851 -5.18 -6.58 -26.02
N ILE A 852 -6.15 -6.60 -26.93
CA ILE A 852 -7.56 -6.31 -26.65
C ILE A 852 -8.41 -7.43 -27.23
N VAL A 853 -9.00 -8.25 -26.36
CA VAL A 853 -9.67 -9.50 -26.71
C VAL A 853 -11.12 -9.49 -26.22
N ALA A 854 -12.07 -9.44 -27.14
CA ALA A 854 -13.46 -9.77 -26.90
C ALA A 854 -13.73 -11.24 -27.27
N ASP A 855 -14.43 -12.00 -26.44
CA ASP A 855 -14.90 -13.34 -26.83
C ASP A 855 -16.10 -13.26 -27.80
N ASN A 856 -16.76 -12.10 -27.91
CA ASN A 856 -17.92 -11.82 -28.76
C ASN A 856 -17.76 -10.48 -29.52
N LYS A 857 -18.25 -9.35 -29.00
CA LYS A 857 -18.24 -8.07 -29.75
C LYS A 857 -17.12 -7.13 -29.35
N MET A 858 -16.32 -6.72 -30.32
CA MET A 858 -15.30 -5.67 -30.23
C MET A 858 -15.76 -4.42 -30.96
N ASN A 859 -15.95 -3.30 -30.25
CA ASN A 859 -16.31 -2.01 -30.86
C ASN A 859 -15.29 -0.94 -30.47
N ILE A 860 -14.69 -0.26 -31.45
CA ILE A 860 -13.75 0.85 -31.26
C ILE A 860 -14.24 2.05 -32.09
N GLY A 861 -14.68 3.12 -31.44
CA GLY A 861 -15.36 4.26 -32.09
C GLY A 861 -14.81 5.63 -31.70
N ALA A 862 -14.38 6.43 -32.66
CA ALA A 862 -13.79 7.75 -32.43
C ALA A 862 -14.42 8.85 -33.31
N LYS A 863 -14.61 10.05 -32.75
CA LYS A 863 -14.87 11.26 -33.56
C LYS A 863 -13.58 11.92 -34.07
N GLY A 864 -12.47 11.62 -33.43
CA GLY A 864 -11.12 11.92 -33.90
C GLY A 864 -10.50 10.73 -34.61
N ASP A 865 -9.18 10.72 -34.70
CA ASP A 865 -8.43 9.67 -35.38
C ASP A 865 -8.28 8.41 -34.50
N ILE A 866 -8.22 7.23 -35.12
CA ILE A 866 -7.87 5.96 -34.47
C ILE A 866 -6.49 5.52 -34.95
N ALA A 867 -5.56 5.30 -34.02
CA ALA A 867 -4.24 4.74 -34.29
C ALA A 867 -4.04 3.45 -33.48
N ILE A 868 -3.91 2.32 -34.17
CA ILE A 868 -3.57 1.02 -33.60
C ILE A 868 -2.21 0.65 -34.16
N VAL A 869 -1.18 0.79 -33.33
CA VAL A 869 0.24 0.78 -33.73
C VAL A 869 0.99 -0.25 -32.88
N ALA A 870 2.01 -0.88 -33.45
CA ALA A 870 2.88 -1.76 -32.69
C ALA A 870 3.86 -1.00 -31.78
N GLY A 871 4.21 -1.60 -30.64
CA GLY A 871 5.39 -1.24 -29.86
C GLY A 871 6.67 -1.77 -30.52
N LYS A 872 7.83 -1.40 -29.97
CA LYS A 872 9.13 -1.76 -30.55
C LYS A 872 10.12 -2.15 -29.46
N ASP A 873 10.45 -3.43 -29.38
CA ASP A 873 11.55 -3.95 -28.56
C ASP A 873 12.88 -3.70 -29.28
N SER A 874 13.97 -3.64 -28.51
CA SER A 874 15.32 -3.58 -29.09
C SER A 874 16.36 -4.29 -28.24
N THR A 875 17.36 -4.87 -28.88
CA THR A 875 18.57 -5.40 -28.26
C THR A 875 19.80 -4.76 -28.91
N LEU A 876 20.75 -4.31 -28.09
CA LEU A 876 22.07 -3.84 -28.47
C LEU A 876 23.12 -4.71 -27.78
N HIS A 877 24.16 -5.07 -28.51
CA HIS A 877 25.41 -5.60 -28.00
C HIS A 877 26.54 -4.77 -28.63
N GLU A 878 27.46 -4.25 -27.83
CA GLU A 878 28.66 -3.55 -28.30
C GLU A 878 29.87 -4.06 -27.51
N GLU A 879 30.81 -4.71 -28.19
CA GLU A 879 32.06 -5.22 -27.66
C GLU A 879 33.26 -4.53 -28.32
N LYS A 880 34.28 -4.16 -27.55
CA LYS A 880 35.54 -3.59 -28.06
C LYS A 880 36.70 -4.27 -27.35
N HIS A 881 37.76 -4.58 -28.09
CA HIS A 881 38.97 -5.18 -27.53
C HIS A 881 40.22 -4.48 -28.02
N SER A 882 41.27 -4.46 -27.20
CA SER A 882 42.57 -3.91 -27.58
C SER A 882 43.73 -4.61 -26.87
N LYS A 883 44.75 -5.00 -27.65
CA LYS A 883 45.87 -5.83 -27.20
C LYS A 883 47.19 -5.33 -27.79
N SER A 884 48.08 -4.85 -26.92
CA SER A 884 49.48 -4.60 -27.26
C SER A 884 50.28 -5.91 -27.35
N LYS A 885 51.33 -5.91 -28.18
CA LYS A 885 52.29 -6.99 -28.39
C LYS A 885 53.70 -6.38 -28.52
N GLY A 886 54.74 -7.16 -28.21
CA GLY A 886 56.13 -6.68 -28.24
C GLY A 886 56.57 -6.05 -29.57
N PHE A 887 57.56 -5.15 -29.50
CA PHE A 887 58.11 -4.39 -30.64
C PHE A 887 57.11 -3.47 -31.37
N GLY A 888 56.23 -2.79 -30.61
CA GLY A 888 55.31 -1.78 -31.16
C GLY A 888 54.17 -2.35 -32.01
N ARG A 889 53.80 -3.62 -31.78
CA ARG A 889 52.69 -4.31 -32.44
C ARG A 889 51.41 -4.15 -31.63
N SER A 890 50.25 -4.06 -32.28
CA SER A 890 48.96 -4.04 -31.59
C SER A 890 47.85 -4.73 -32.40
N GLU A 891 46.75 -5.03 -31.74
CA GLU A 891 45.52 -5.57 -32.31
C GLU A 891 44.34 -4.93 -31.58
N SER A 892 43.30 -4.52 -32.31
CA SER A 892 42.04 -4.08 -31.73
C SER A 892 40.85 -4.61 -32.52
N SER A 893 39.73 -4.89 -31.85
CA SER A 893 38.44 -5.13 -32.49
C SER A 893 37.34 -4.23 -31.92
N THR A 894 36.27 -4.10 -32.68
CA THR A 894 35.04 -3.41 -32.33
C THR A 894 33.92 -4.15 -33.02
N ASP A 895 33.00 -4.66 -32.24
CA ASP A 895 31.92 -5.55 -32.61
C ASP A 895 30.63 -4.91 -32.08
N ILE A 896 29.63 -4.68 -32.93
CA ILE A 896 28.34 -4.12 -32.57
C ILE A 896 27.27 -4.98 -33.23
N ALA A 897 26.24 -5.38 -32.49
CA ALA A 897 25.03 -5.98 -33.01
C ALA A 897 23.82 -5.23 -32.43
N TYR A 898 22.93 -4.75 -33.29
CA TYR A 898 21.69 -4.08 -32.89
C TYR A 898 20.53 -4.72 -33.63
N ALA A 899 19.51 -5.15 -32.91
CA ALA A 899 18.30 -5.73 -33.46
C ALA A 899 17.07 -5.07 -32.84
N THR A 900 15.98 -5.00 -33.60
CA THR A 900 14.70 -4.49 -33.11
C THR A 900 13.58 -5.42 -33.47
N HIS A 901 12.62 -5.59 -32.57
CA HIS A 901 11.50 -6.51 -32.78
C HIS A 901 10.15 -5.83 -32.58
N ASN A 902 9.23 -6.10 -33.49
CA ASN A 902 7.89 -5.55 -33.49
C ASN A 902 6.99 -6.19 -32.43
N VAL A 903 6.38 -5.37 -31.57
CA VAL A 903 5.38 -5.80 -30.58
C VAL A 903 4.00 -5.38 -31.05
N SER A 904 3.37 -6.22 -31.89
CA SER A 904 2.06 -5.93 -32.50
C SER A 904 0.98 -5.57 -31.46
N SER A 905 0.16 -4.56 -31.77
CA SER A 905 -1.15 -4.42 -31.11
C SER A 905 -2.12 -5.45 -31.71
N ASN A 906 -2.86 -6.16 -30.85
CA ASN A 906 -3.76 -7.23 -31.25
C ASN A 906 -5.21 -6.88 -30.86
N ILE A 907 -6.10 -6.80 -31.84
CA ILE A 907 -7.54 -6.54 -31.66
C ILE A 907 -8.30 -7.79 -32.09
N ILE A 908 -8.91 -8.51 -31.15
CA ILE A 908 -9.54 -9.81 -31.39
C ILE A 908 -11.01 -9.77 -30.94
N GLY A 909 -11.90 -10.35 -31.76
CA GLY A 909 -13.34 -10.49 -31.49
C GLY A 909 -13.98 -11.62 -32.30
N ASP A 910 -15.21 -11.98 -31.99
CA ASP A 910 -16.07 -12.69 -32.96
C ASP A 910 -16.53 -11.73 -34.05
N LYS A 911 -17.04 -10.56 -33.64
CA LYS A 911 -17.36 -9.43 -34.51
C LYS A 911 -16.51 -8.22 -34.11
N VAL A 912 -15.76 -7.66 -35.07
CA VAL A 912 -14.89 -6.49 -34.84
C VAL A 912 -15.35 -5.32 -35.68
N ASN A 913 -15.64 -4.20 -35.04
CA ASN A 913 -16.08 -2.96 -35.68
C ASN A 913 -15.21 -1.78 -35.22
N ILE A 914 -14.49 -1.15 -36.15
CA ILE A 914 -13.60 -0.01 -35.92
C ILE A 914 -14.11 1.16 -36.76
N VAL A 915 -14.54 2.26 -36.13
CA VAL A 915 -15.22 3.40 -36.80
C VAL A 915 -14.60 4.74 -36.40
N SER A 916 -14.23 5.55 -37.38
CA SER A 916 -13.67 6.89 -37.20
C SER A 916 -14.43 7.93 -38.03
N GLU A 917 -14.80 9.07 -37.43
CA GLU A 917 -15.26 10.27 -38.16
C GLU A 917 -14.06 11.01 -38.82
N LYS A 918 -12.82 10.50 -38.65
CA LYS A 918 -11.59 10.94 -39.33
C LYS A 918 -10.80 9.74 -39.83
N ASN A 919 -9.50 9.65 -39.55
CA ASN A 919 -8.62 8.63 -40.12
C ASN A 919 -8.53 7.39 -39.22
N ILE A 920 -8.21 6.25 -39.82
CA ILE A 920 -7.79 5.01 -39.13
C ILE A 920 -6.38 4.65 -39.61
N SER A 921 -5.48 4.37 -38.66
CA SER A 921 -4.12 3.89 -38.92
C SER A 921 -3.89 2.56 -38.21
N LEU A 922 -3.60 1.49 -38.96
CA LEU A 922 -3.32 0.13 -38.49
C LEU A 922 -1.88 -0.23 -38.86
N LEU A 923 -0.91 0.03 -37.97
CA LEU A 923 0.52 -0.05 -38.28
C LEU A 923 1.18 -1.21 -37.51
N GLY A 924 1.70 -2.22 -38.23
CA GLY A 924 2.35 -3.40 -37.63
C GLY A 924 1.47 -4.24 -36.71
N SER A 925 0.15 -4.04 -36.81
CA SER A 925 -0.86 -4.54 -35.88
C SER A 925 -1.72 -5.63 -36.50
N ASN A 926 -2.41 -6.39 -35.66
CA ASN A 926 -3.27 -7.51 -36.06
C ASN A 926 -4.73 -7.26 -35.65
N VAL A 927 -5.65 -7.45 -36.58
CA VAL A 927 -7.10 -7.42 -36.34
C VAL A 927 -7.69 -8.77 -36.70
N GLN A 928 -8.38 -9.44 -35.78
CA GLN A 928 -9.00 -10.74 -36.00
C GLN A 928 -10.48 -10.72 -35.61
N ALA A 929 -11.35 -10.98 -36.58
CA ALA A 929 -12.77 -11.25 -36.38
C ALA A 929 -13.07 -12.71 -36.73
N ASN A 930 -13.59 -13.51 -35.80
CA ASN A 930 -13.89 -14.93 -36.08
C ASN A 930 -15.10 -15.12 -37.00
N THR A 931 -16.01 -14.14 -37.06
CA THR A 931 -17.22 -14.13 -37.91
C THR A 931 -17.24 -12.95 -38.88
N GLU A 932 -17.14 -11.70 -38.41
CA GLU A 932 -17.40 -10.48 -39.21
C GLU A 932 -16.48 -9.30 -38.84
N GLY A 933 -15.80 -8.71 -39.82
CA GLY A 933 -14.94 -7.54 -39.63
C GLY A 933 -15.41 -6.29 -40.38
N GLN A 934 -15.46 -5.14 -39.70
CA GLN A 934 -15.77 -3.84 -40.29
C GLN A 934 -14.76 -2.77 -39.83
N ILE A 935 -14.18 -2.05 -40.80
CA ILE A 935 -13.26 -0.93 -40.57
C ILE A 935 -13.75 0.25 -41.42
N LYS A 936 -14.23 1.32 -40.80
CA LYS A 936 -14.86 2.45 -41.49
C LYS A 936 -14.27 3.80 -41.08
N ALA A 937 -13.94 4.63 -42.05
CA ALA A 937 -13.42 5.98 -41.85
C ALA A 937 -14.12 6.99 -42.76
N ASP A 938 -14.60 8.10 -42.19
CA ASP A 938 -14.99 9.26 -43.00
C ASP A 938 -13.76 10.05 -43.52
N GLY A 939 -12.58 9.78 -42.95
CA GLY A 939 -11.26 10.13 -43.48
C GLY A 939 -10.62 9.00 -44.29
N ASN A 940 -9.30 8.86 -44.17
CA ASN A 940 -8.52 7.79 -44.80
C ASN A 940 -8.46 6.54 -43.92
N ILE A 941 -8.30 5.36 -44.52
CA ILE A 941 -7.86 4.15 -43.81
C ILE A 941 -6.46 3.79 -44.32
N THR A 942 -5.48 3.80 -43.43
CA THR A 942 -4.11 3.35 -43.73
C THR A 942 -3.81 2.10 -42.92
N GLN A 943 -3.61 0.96 -43.58
CA GLN A 943 -3.01 -0.22 -42.95
C GLN A 943 -1.65 -0.46 -43.58
N ALA A 944 -0.62 -0.59 -42.74
CA ALA A 944 0.72 -0.89 -43.22
C ALA A 944 1.44 -1.83 -42.26
N GLY A 945 2.30 -2.69 -42.79
CA GLY A 945 3.29 -3.38 -41.98
C GLY A 945 4.27 -2.41 -41.31
N VAL A 946 5.29 -2.98 -40.68
CA VAL A 946 6.45 -2.26 -40.13
C VAL A 946 7.72 -3.09 -40.35
N LYS A 947 8.86 -2.52 -39.94
CA LYS A 947 10.20 -3.06 -40.23
C LYS A 947 10.95 -3.38 -38.94
N ASP A 948 11.48 -4.59 -38.87
CA ASP A 948 12.44 -5.02 -37.84
C ASP A 948 13.85 -4.76 -38.39
N THR A 949 14.65 -3.96 -37.71
CA THR A 949 16.03 -3.65 -38.14
C THR A 949 17.02 -4.60 -37.50
N ASN A 950 17.92 -5.19 -38.28
CA ASN A 950 19.13 -5.87 -37.82
C ASN A 950 20.35 -5.12 -38.36
N TYR A 951 21.32 -4.81 -37.50
CA TYR A 951 22.59 -4.19 -37.83
C TYR A 951 23.72 -4.96 -37.15
N SER A 952 24.82 -5.14 -37.85
CA SER A 952 26.07 -5.68 -37.29
C SER A 952 27.27 -4.95 -37.87
N TYR A 953 28.28 -4.73 -37.03
CA TYR A 953 29.53 -4.07 -37.40
C TYR A 953 30.67 -4.80 -36.70
N HIS A 954 31.64 -5.32 -37.45
CA HIS A 954 32.89 -5.86 -36.93
C HIS A 954 34.06 -5.12 -37.58
N LYS A 955 34.97 -4.58 -36.79
CA LYS A 955 36.18 -3.94 -37.30
C LYS A 955 37.40 -4.41 -36.55
N LYS A 956 38.37 -4.97 -37.27
CA LYS A 956 39.62 -5.51 -36.71
C LYS A 956 40.85 -4.84 -37.30
N THR A 957 41.60 -4.15 -36.46
CA THR A 957 42.87 -3.49 -36.84
C THR A 957 44.05 -4.22 -36.21
N LYS A 958 45.07 -4.56 -37.02
CA LYS A 958 46.35 -5.11 -36.58
C LYS A 958 47.47 -4.17 -37.02
N THR A 959 48.41 -3.86 -36.13
CA THR A 959 49.65 -3.13 -36.44
C THR A 959 50.88 -4.02 -36.22
N GLY A 960 51.87 -3.84 -37.08
CA GLY A 960 53.12 -4.60 -37.09
C GLY A 960 54.27 -3.89 -36.39
N PHE A 961 55.48 -4.38 -36.63
CA PHE A 961 56.70 -3.88 -35.99
C PHE A 961 56.85 -2.36 -36.12
N MET A 962 56.99 -1.66 -35.00
CA MET A 962 57.08 -0.19 -34.91
C MET A 962 55.98 0.58 -35.67
N GLY A 963 54.79 -0.01 -35.85
CA GLY A 963 53.70 0.60 -36.65
C GLY A 963 53.96 0.66 -38.16
N LEU A 964 55.08 0.11 -38.66
CA LEU A 964 55.47 0.14 -40.08
C LEU A 964 54.59 -0.72 -41.00
N THR A 965 53.68 -1.51 -40.45
CA THR A 965 52.64 -2.18 -41.25
C THR A 965 51.32 -2.13 -40.51
N SER A 966 50.19 -2.03 -41.21
CA SER A 966 48.87 -2.19 -40.60
C SER A 966 47.91 -2.95 -41.51
N LYS A 967 46.99 -3.72 -40.94
CA LYS A 967 45.83 -4.28 -41.64
C LYS A 967 44.58 -3.94 -40.84
N SER A 968 43.69 -3.14 -41.40
CA SER A 968 42.30 -2.98 -40.92
C SER A 968 41.38 -3.80 -41.81
N VAL A 969 40.46 -4.55 -41.21
CA VAL A 969 39.29 -5.15 -41.88
C VAL A 969 38.06 -4.55 -41.20
N THR A 970 37.04 -4.22 -41.97
CA THR A 970 35.74 -3.73 -41.49
C THR A 970 34.66 -4.48 -42.25
N ASP A 971 33.75 -5.10 -41.52
CA ASP A 971 32.55 -5.77 -41.98
C ASP A 971 31.36 -5.02 -41.40
N GLU A 972 30.41 -4.58 -42.22
CA GLU A 972 29.24 -3.83 -41.79
C GLU A 972 28.02 -4.34 -42.55
N ASN A 973 27.05 -4.92 -41.84
CA ASN A 973 25.84 -5.51 -42.42
C ASN A 973 24.61 -4.87 -41.80
N TYR A 974 23.64 -4.50 -42.63
CA TYR A 974 22.35 -3.96 -42.24
C TYR A 974 21.27 -4.71 -43.00
N ALA A 975 20.16 -5.05 -42.34
CA ALA A 975 19.01 -5.66 -42.98
C ALA A 975 17.72 -5.27 -42.28
N GLU A 976 16.76 -4.76 -43.05
CA GLU A 976 15.37 -4.65 -42.64
C GLU A 976 14.66 -5.99 -42.90
N LYS A 977 14.16 -6.61 -41.83
CA LYS A 977 13.05 -7.57 -41.88
C LYS A 977 11.73 -6.79 -41.73
N ALA A 978 10.64 -7.53 -41.71
CA ALA A 978 9.61 -7.31 -42.70
C ALA A 978 8.30 -7.86 -42.12
N ILE A 979 7.54 -7.02 -41.41
CA ILE A 979 6.45 -7.45 -40.54
C ILE A 979 5.13 -6.91 -41.08
N LEU A 980 4.39 -7.76 -41.81
CA LEU A 980 3.09 -7.37 -42.40
C LEU A 980 2.05 -7.09 -41.30
N SER A 981 1.23 -6.05 -41.50
CA SER A 981 0.03 -5.88 -40.68
C SER A 981 -1.07 -6.80 -41.19
N ALA A 982 -1.74 -7.51 -40.29
CA ALA A 982 -2.70 -8.55 -40.66
C ALA A 982 -4.14 -8.19 -40.27
N THR A 983 -5.09 -8.53 -41.15
CA THR A 983 -6.52 -8.54 -40.83
C THR A 983 -7.12 -9.87 -41.24
N LEU A 984 -7.73 -10.58 -40.30
CA LEU A 984 -8.34 -11.89 -40.49
C LEU A 984 -9.84 -11.80 -40.20
N ALA A 985 -10.67 -12.40 -41.06
CA ALA A 985 -12.13 -12.38 -40.91
C ALA A 985 -12.81 -13.73 -41.19
N GLY A 986 -13.92 -13.96 -40.48
CA GLY A 986 -14.78 -15.13 -40.61
C GLY A 986 -15.60 -15.20 -41.90
N ASN A 987 -16.68 -15.96 -41.83
CA ASN A 987 -17.53 -16.39 -42.94
C ASN A 987 -18.50 -15.31 -43.45
N ASP A 988 -18.83 -14.32 -42.60
CA ASP A 988 -19.69 -13.18 -42.95
C ASP A 988 -18.91 -12.13 -43.75
N GLY A 989 -17.58 -12.11 -43.60
CA GLY A 989 -16.67 -11.33 -44.45
C GLY A 989 -15.96 -10.17 -43.73
N LEU A 990 -15.35 -9.31 -44.54
CA LEU A 990 -14.54 -8.17 -44.13
C LEU A 990 -14.85 -6.96 -45.00
N THR A 991 -15.15 -5.81 -44.40
CA THR A 991 -15.42 -4.56 -45.13
C THR A 991 -14.54 -3.41 -44.64
N TYR A 992 -13.80 -2.81 -45.56
CA TYR A 992 -13.15 -1.52 -45.43
C TYR A 992 -14.00 -0.47 -46.15
N ASP A 993 -14.46 0.56 -45.45
CA ASP A 993 -15.23 1.69 -46.01
C ASP A 993 -14.53 3.01 -45.68
N SER A 994 -13.67 3.49 -46.59
CA SER A 994 -13.07 4.82 -46.51
C SER A 994 -13.84 5.80 -47.39
N LYS A 995 -14.13 7.01 -46.89
CA LYS A 995 -14.68 8.10 -47.73
C LYS A 995 -13.59 8.91 -48.45
N ASN A 996 -12.35 8.84 -47.97
CA ASN A 996 -11.17 9.26 -48.71
C ASN A 996 -10.34 8.03 -49.09
N ASN A 997 -9.03 8.02 -48.86
CA ASN A 997 -8.15 7.01 -49.44
C ASN A 997 -8.03 5.78 -48.55
N LEU A 998 -8.15 4.60 -49.16
CA LEU A 998 -7.79 3.32 -48.56
C LEU A 998 -6.38 2.93 -49.01
N ILE A 999 -5.43 2.93 -48.09
CA ILE A 999 -4.00 2.65 -48.36
C ILE A 999 -3.62 1.37 -47.61
N LEU A 1000 -3.21 0.35 -48.36
CA LEU A 1000 -2.79 -0.95 -47.86
C LEU A 1000 -1.33 -1.21 -48.28
N SER A 1001 -0.36 -1.09 -47.37
CA SER A 1001 1.09 -1.19 -47.69
C SER A 1001 1.80 -2.31 -46.94
N GLY A 1002 2.10 -3.43 -47.61
CA GLY A 1002 2.69 -4.61 -46.98
C GLY A 1002 1.74 -5.19 -45.92
N VAL A 1003 0.58 -5.65 -46.36
CA VAL A 1003 -0.49 -6.17 -45.49
C VAL A 1003 -0.84 -7.63 -45.81
N LYS A 1004 -1.51 -8.29 -44.87
CA LYS A 1004 -2.14 -9.60 -45.08
C LYS A 1004 -3.60 -9.56 -44.66
N VAL A 1005 -4.49 -9.39 -45.64
CA VAL A 1005 -5.94 -9.30 -45.46
C VAL A 1005 -6.57 -10.61 -45.92
N VAL A 1006 -7.16 -11.37 -45.01
CA VAL A 1006 -7.71 -12.71 -45.30
C VAL A 1006 -9.14 -12.84 -44.78
N SER A 1007 -10.04 -13.40 -45.57
CA SER A 1007 -11.39 -13.75 -45.12
C SER A 1007 -11.85 -15.12 -45.62
N SER A 1008 -12.66 -15.81 -44.80
CA SER A 1008 -13.42 -16.97 -45.27
C SER A 1008 -14.79 -16.60 -45.87
N GLY A 1009 -15.21 -15.34 -45.69
CA GLY A 1009 -16.32 -14.68 -46.38
C GLY A 1009 -15.84 -13.79 -47.52
N ASN A 1010 -16.62 -12.78 -47.88
CA ASN A 1010 -16.26 -11.79 -48.90
C ASN A 1010 -15.30 -10.74 -48.33
N ILE A 1011 -14.41 -10.18 -49.17
CA ILE A 1011 -13.65 -8.97 -48.83
C ILE A 1011 -14.17 -7.80 -49.68
N ASN A 1012 -14.61 -6.72 -49.03
CA ASN A 1012 -15.00 -5.48 -49.69
C ASN A 1012 -14.02 -4.36 -49.30
N LEU A 1013 -13.35 -3.76 -50.28
CA LEU A 1013 -12.40 -2.66 -50.11
C LEU A 1013 -12.96 -1.42 -50.84
N LYS A 1014 -13.38 -0.39 -50.09
CA LYS A 1014 -13.98 0.82 -50.65
C LYS A 1014 -13.19 2.08 -50.26
N GLY A 1015 -13.01 2.97 -51.24
CA GLY A 1015 -12.32 4.25 -51.07
C GLY A 1015 -12.72 5.27 -52.14
N LYS A 1016 -12.26 6.51 -51.99
CA LYS A 1016 -12.11 7.44 -53.11
C LYS A 1016 -11.01 6.92 -54.03
N ASP A 1017 -9.79 6.82 -53.49
CA ASP A 1017 -8.68 6.09 -54.07
C ASP A 1017 -8.45 4.82 -53.25
N VAL A 1018 -8.17 3.69 -53.91
CA VAL A 1018 -7.74 2.44 -53.26
C VAL A 1018 -6.34 2.09 -53.74
N GLU A 1019 -5.35 2.27 -52.87
CA GLU A 1019 -3.95 2.00 -53.16
C GLU A 1019 -3.48 0.77 -52.39
N ILE A 1020 -3.29 -0.34 -53.11
CA ILE A 1020 -2.65 -1.54 -52.56
C ILE A 1020 -1.20 -1.53 -53.02
N ASN A 1021 -0.37 -1.07 -52.09
CA ASN A 1021 1.06 -0.98 -52.22
C ASN A 1021 1.73 -2.08 -51.39
N PRO A 1022 3.06 -2.14 -51.45
CA PRO A 1022 3.80 -3.11 -50.67
C PRO A 1022 4.83 -2.30 -49.77
N LEU A 1023 5.56 -2.80 -48.73
CA LEU A 1023 6.29 -1.97 -47.67
C LEU A 1023 7.85 -2.09 -47.47
N GLU A 1024 8.68 -1.04 -47.51
CA GLU A 1024 10.14 -1.20 -47.82
C GLU A 1024 11.04 -2.08 -46.94
N THR A 1025 11.95 -2.84 -47.57
CA THR A 1025 13.11 -3.47 -46.93
C THR A 1025 14.41 -3.26 -47.72
N LYS A 1026 15.34 -2.58 -47.07
CA LYS A 1026 16.72 -2.39 -47.49
C LYS A 1026 17.63 -3.31 -46.72
N SER A 1027 18.62 -3.88 -47.39
CA SER A 1027 19.78 -4.48 -46.74
C SER A 1027 21.05 -4.12 -47.47
N TYR A 1028 22.16 -4.00 -46.75
CA TYR A 1028 23.47 -3.82 -47.36
C TYR A 1028 24.55 -4.54 -46.56
N ASN A 1029 25.55 -5.06 -47.26
CA ASN A 1029 26.75 -5.66 -46.68
C ASN A 1029 27.97 -4.91 -47.24
N LYS A 1030 28.88 -4.50 -46.37
CA LYS A 1030 30.05 -3.70 -46.73
C LYS A 1030 31.30 -4.29 -46.11
N TYR A 1031 32.28 -4.58 -46.96
CA TYR A 1031 33.63 -5.03 -46.60
C TYR A 1031 34.64 -3.92 -46.94
N GLU A 1032 35.48 -3.52 -45.99
CA GLU A 1032 36.62 -2.64 -46.23
C GLU A 1032 37.91 -3.22 -45.63
N GLU A 1033 38.88 -3.55 -46.48
CA GLU A 1033 40.24 -3.93 -46.08
C GLU A 1033 41.25 -2.84 -46.46
N VAL A 1034 41.95 -2.31 -45.46
CA VAL A 1034 43.05 -1.34 -45.64
C VAL A 1034 44.36 -1.95 -45.13
N LYS A 1035 45.30 -2.17 -46.06
CA LYS A 1035 46.66 -2.61 -45.77
C LYS A 1035 47.63 -1.44 -45.91
N LYS A 1036 48.60 -1.33 -45.00
CA LYS A 1036 49.80 -0.50 -45.13
C LYS A 1036 51.03 -1.35 -44.88
N GLY A 1037 52.11 -1.12 -45.60
CA GLY A 1037 53.40 -1.74 -45.30
C GLY A 1037 54.33 -1.86 -46.50
N PHE A 1038 55.39 -2.64 -46.29
CA PHE A 1038 56.36 -2.96 -47.34
C PHE A 1038 55.84 -4.11 -48.23
N SER A 1039 55.96 -3.93 -49.54
CA SER A 1039 55.83 -4.96 -50.54
C SER A 1039 57.09 -4.95 -51.41
N GLY A 1040 57.67 -6.13 -51.63
CA GLY A 1040 58.86 -6.30 -52.45
C GLY A 1040 58.70 -7.45 -53.42
N SER A 1041 59.40 -7.36 -54.55
CA SER A 1041 59.47 -8.44 -55.53
C SER A 1041 60.91 -8.70 -55.93
N PHE A 1042 61.22 -10.00 -56.00
CA PHE A 1042 62.48 -10.51 -56.53
C PHE A 1042 62.27 -10.89 -58.00
N SER A 1043 63.16 -10.42 -58.85
CA SER A 1043 63.23 -10.82 -60.26
C SER A 1043 64.69 -11.06 -60.64
N PRO A 1044 64.99 -11.81 -61.71
CA PRO A 1044 66.36 -11.97 -62.20
C PRO A 1044 67.07 -10.64 -62.59
N LYS A 1045 66.32 -9.52 -62.68
CA LYS A 1045 66.84 -8.18 -63.04
C LYS A 1045 66.96 -7.22 -61.85
N GLY A 1046 66.81 -7.71 -60.62
CA GLY A 1046 67.04 -6.93 -59.40
C GLY A 1046 65.91 -7.00 -58.37
N ILE A 1047 66.12 -6.29 -57.26
CA ILE A 1047 65.23 -6.24 -56.10
C ILE A 1047 64.47 -4.91 -56.12
N SER A 1048 63.15 -4.97 -55.97
CA SER A 1048 62.34 -3.78 -55.71
C SER A 1048 61.69 -3.86 -54.33
N VAL A 1049 61.72 -2.74 -53.60
CA VAL A 1049 61.07 -2.59 -52.29
C VAL A 1049 60.24 -1.31 -52.34
N SER A 1050 58.96 -1.43 -52.01
CA SER A 1050 58.03 -0.30 -51.98
C SER A 1050 57.22 -0.30 -50.69
N TYR A 1051 57.00 0.87 -50.13
CA TYR A 1051 56.09 1.11 -49.02
C TYR A 1051 54.81 1.72 -49.56
N GLY A 1052 53.65 1.27 -49.09
CA GLY A 1052 52.39 1.78 -49.62
C GLY A 1052 51.16 1.48 -48.77
N LYS A 1053 50.02 1.99 -49.26
CA LYS A 1053 48.68 1.75 -48.75
C LYS A 1053 47.84 1.14 -49.87
N ASP A 1054 47.34 -0.07 -49.66
CA ASP A 1054 46.34 -0.70 -50.51
C ASP A 1054 44.98 -0.66 -49.77
N LYS A 1055 43.90 -0.30 -50.45
CA LYS A 1055 42.53 -0.28 -49.93
C LYS A 1055 41.58 -0.99 -50.90
N LEU A 1056 40.89 -2.00 -50.39
CA LEU A 1056 39.84 -2.77 -51.05
C LEU A 1056 38.52 -2.48 -50.33
N GLU A 1057 37.52 -2.01 -51.06
CA GLU A 1057 36.12 -1.90 -50.62
C GLU A 1057 35.25 -2.82 -51.48
N SER A 1058 34.27 -3.47 -50.87
CA SER A 1058 33.15 -4.11 -51.56
C SER A 1058 31.88 -3.74 -50.83
N LYS A 1059 30.85 -3.27 -51.54
CA LYS A 1059 29.54 -2.94 -50.98
C LYS A 1059 28.46 -3.58 -51.86
N THR A 1060 27.61 -4.37 -51.24
CA THR A 1060 26.40 -4.93 -51.84
C THR A 1060 25.20 -4.23 -51.22
N ASP A 1061 24.40 -3.54 -52.04
CA ASP A 1061 23.10 -2.98 -51.66
C ASP A 1061 21.99 -3.86 -52.26
N ILE A 1062 20.97 -4.16 -51.46
CA ILE A 1062 19.81 -4.98 -51.85
C ILE A 1062 18.54 -4.28 -51.41
N LEU A 1063 17.57 -4.21 -52.32
CA LEU A 1063 16.25 -3.65 -52.09
C LEU A 1063 15.22 -4.69 -52.53
N ASN A 1064 14.36 -5.16 -51.62
CA ASN A 1064 13.35 -6.18 -51.89
C ASN A 1064 11.92 -5.59 -52.00
N GLN A 1065 10.93 -6.43 -52.35
CA GLN A 1065 9.54 -6.04 -52.58
C GLN A 1065 8.49 -7.18 -52.29
N THR A 1066 7.75 -7.24 -51.14
CA THR A 1066 6.59 -8.14 -50.84
C THR A 1066 5.24 -7.55 -51.17
N ALA A 1067 4.61 -8.26 -52.10
CA ALA A 1067 3.19 -8.20 -52.28
C ALA A 1067 2.36 -8.24 -50.99
N SER A 1068 1.58 -7.17 -50.78
CA SER A 1068 0.39 -7.25 -49.95
C SER A 1068 -0.47 -8.44 -50.43
N GLN A 1069 -1.06 -9.15 -49.48
CA GLN A 1069 -1.84 -10.37 -49.74
C GLN A 1069 -3.30 -10.11 -49.41
N ILE A 1070 -4.19 -10.20 -50.39
CA ILE A 1070 -5.65 -10.09 -50.22
C ILE A 1070 -6.28 -11.42 -50.64
N VAL A 1071 -6.79 -12.20 -49.68
CA VAL A 1071 -7.18 -13.61 -49.89
C VAL A 1071 -8.58 -13.89 -49.37
N SER A 1072 -9.48 -14.36 -50.25
CA SER A 1072 -10.89 -14.63 -49.95
C SER A 1072 -11.29 -16.07 -50.34
N ASN A 1073 -12.03 -16.76 -49.46
CA ASN A 1073 -12.69 -18.03 -49.83
C ASN A 1073 -14.04 -17.85 -50.55
N LYS A 1074 -14.45 -16.61 -50.82
CA LYS A 1074 -15.60 -16.25 -51.65
C LYS A 1074 -15.14 -15.18 -52.65
N ASP A 1075 -15.74 -14.00 -52.62
CA ASP A 1075 -15.51 -12.90 -53.56
C ASP A 1075 -14.53 -11.86 -52.98
N ILE A 1076 -13.86 -11.09 -53.84
CA ILE A 1076 -13.15 -9.85 -53.49
C ILE A 1076 -13.72 -8.71 -54.35
N ASN A 1077 -14.20 -7.64 -53.71
CA ASN A 1077 -14.71 -6.44 -54.37
C ASN A 1077 -13.84 -5.24 -53.99
N ILE A 1078 -13.22 -4.59 -54.97
CA ILE A 1078 -12.38 -3.40 -54.81
C ILE A 1078 -13.03 -2.25 -55.59
N GLU A 1079 -13.60 -1.29 -54.86
CA GLU A 1079 -14.39 -0.19 -55.43
C GLU A 1079 -13.75 1.16 -55.08
N ALA A 1080 -13.37 1.93 -56.10
CA ALA A 1080 -12.87 3.30 -55.97
C ALA A 1080 -13.78 4.29 -56.71
N THR A 1081 -14.13 5.42 -56.08
CA THR A 1081 -14.86 6.52 -56.76
C THR A 1081 -13.93 7.46 -57.55
N ASP A 1082 -12.64 7.15 -57.59
CA ASP A 1082 -11.63 7.81 -58.41
C ASP A 1082 -10.74 6.73 -59.06
N LYS A 1083 -9.72 6.21 -58.36
CA LYS A 1083 -8.80 5.20 -58.93
C LYS A 1083 -8.47 4.05 -57.99
N VAL A 1084 -8.29 2.87 -58.58
CA VAL A 1084 -7.60 1.74 -57.93
C VAL A 1084 -6.16 1.70 -58.44
N LYS A 1085 -5.19 1.61 -57.52
CA LYS A 1085 -3.77 1.37 -57.83
C LYS A 1085 -3.30 0.11 -57.11
N ALA A 1086 -2.83 -0.87 -57.85
CA ALA A 1086 -2.35 -2.15 -57.35
C ALA A 1086 -0.90 -2.33 -57.82
N LYS A 1087 0.07 -2.18 -56.89
CA LYS A 1087 1.50 -2.28 -57.20
C LYS A 1087 2.07 -3.51 -56.51
N SER A 1088 2.57 -4.48 -57.29
CA SER A 1088 3.03 -5.80 -56.83
C SER A 1088 2.16 -6.36 -55.70
N VAL A 1089 1.01 -6.97 -56.01
CA VAL A 1089 0.05 -7.46 -55.00
C VAL A 1089 -0.44 -8.86 -55.36
N ASP A 1090 -0.62 -9.71 -54.35
CA ASP A 1090 -1.22 -11.03 -54.47
C ASP A 1090 -2.71 -10.91 -54.12
N ILE A 1091 -3.60 -11.01 -55.12
CA ILE A 1091 -5.06 -10.99 -54.94
C ILE A 1091 -5.62 -12.36 -55.36
N TYR A 1092 -6.29 -13.06 -54.43
CA TYR A 1092 -6.88 -14.36 -54.68
C TYR A 1092 -8.29 -14.45 -54.10
N ALA A 1093 -9.28 -14.69 -54.97
CA ALA A 1093 -10.64 -15.07 -54.58
C ALA A 1093 -10.91 -16.51 -55.05
N LYS A 1094 -11.73 -17.25 -54.31
CA LYS A 1094 -12.20 -18.57 -54.75
C LYS A 1094 -13.31 -18.47 -55.82
N ASN A 1095 -14.11 -17.42 -55.75
CA ASN A 1095 -15.16 -17.11 -56.69
C ASN A 1095 -14.65 -16.03 -57.67
N ASP A 1096 -15.00 -14.76 -57.43
CA ASP A 1096 -14.74 -13.63 -58.32
C ASP A 1096 -13.83 -12.56 -57.67
N VAL A 1097 -13.00 -11.91 -58.50
CA VAL A 1097 -12.25 -10.69 -58.14
C VAL A 1097 -12.79 -9.54 -58.99
N ASN A 1098 -13.57 -8.65 -58.36
CA ASN A 1098 -14.16 -7.47 -58.98
C ASN A 1098 -13.34 -6.24 -58.62
N ILE A 1099 -12.86 -5.48 -59.61
CA ILE A 1099 -12.09 -4.25 -59.41
C ILE A 1099 -12.68 -3.14 -60.29
N SER A 1100 -13.13 -2.05 -59.68
CA SER A 1100 -13.70 -0.89 -60.37
C SER A 1100 -13.15 0.44 -59.83
N GLY A 1101 -12.86 1.35 -60.74
CA GLY A 1101 -12.49 2.73 -60.44
C GLY A 1101 -13.08 3.67 -61.49
N ASP A 1102 -13.85 4.68 -61.08
CA ASP A 1102 -14.58 5.58 -62.00
C ASP A 1102 -13.65 6.29 -63.01
N ASN A 1103 -12.42 6.61 -62.60
CA ASN A 1103 -11.35 7.19 -63.43
C ASN A 1103 -10.22 6.17 -63.75
N GLY A 1104 -10.46 4.87 -63.56
CA GLY A 1104 -9.61 3.78 -64.02
C GLY A 1104 -8.93 2.92 -62.94
N VAL A 1105 -8.29 1.85 -63.40
CA VAL A 1105 -7.56 0.86 -62.61
C VAL A 1105 -6.13 0.77 -63.13
N GLU A 1106 -5.14 0.96 -62.26
CA GLU A 1106 -3.71 0.87 -62.56
C GLU A 1106 -3.11 -0.34 -61.85
N ILE A 1107 -2.52 -1.27 -62.62
CA ILE A 1107 -1.78 -2.42 -62.09
C ILE A 1107 -0.32 -2.31 -62.54
N SER A 1108 0.62 -2.33 -61.60
CA SER A 1108 2.05 -2.10 -61.87
C SER A 1108 2.96 -3.05 -61.06
N THR A 1109 4.21 -3.16 -61.49
CA THR A 1109 5.24 -3.96 -60.82
C THR A 1109 6.25 -3.09 -60.08
N ALA A 1110 6.71 -3.59 -58.94
CA ALA A 1110 7.84 -3.05 -58.20
C ALA A 1110 9.03 -4.01 -58.30
N ASN A 1111 10.24 -3.47 -58.52
CA ASN A 1111 11.43 -4.26 -58.83
C ASN A 1111 12.35 -4.40 -57.61
N ASN A 1112 12.82 -5.62 -57.35
CA ASN A 1112 13.96 -5.83 -56.47
C ASN A 1112 15.24 -5.33 -57.16
N SER A 1113 16.19 -4.77 -56.41
CA SER A 1113 17.52 -4.44 -56.91
C SER A 1113 18.63 -5.14 -56.13
N TYR A 1114 19.75 -5.39 -56.81
CA TYR A 1114 20.97 -5.96 -56.27
C TYR A 1114 22.14 -5.25 -56.94
N ASP A 1115 22.83 -4.39 -56.19
CA ASP A 1115 23.95 -3.59 -56.67
C ASP A 1115 25.22 -3.95 -55.91
N ASN A 1116 26.21 -4.52 -56.60
CA ASN A 1116 27.50 -4.88 -56.00
C ASN A 1116 28.64 -4.03 -56.60
N THR A 1117 29.23 -3.17 -55.77
CA THR A 1117 30.35 -2.30 -56.13
C THR A 1117 31.63 -2.77 -55.43
N THR A 1118 32.64 -3.18 -56.20
CA THR A 1118 33.98 -3.46 -55.67
C THR A 1118 34.97 -2.42 -56.17
N LYS A 1119 35.76 -1.84 -55.26
CA LYS A 1119 36.71 -0.76 -55.54
C LYS A 1119 38.07 -1.10 -54.94
N GLN A 1120 39.11 -1.08 -55.77
CA GLN A 1120 40.50 -1.25 -55.35
C GLN A 1120 41.30 0.02 -55.62
N SER A 1121 42.12 0.42 -54.66
CA SER A 1121 43.02 1.57 -54.79
C SER A 1121 44.35 1.26 -54.10
N SER A 1122 45.46 1.71 -54.69
CA SER A 1122 46.79 1.54 -54.12
C SER A 1122 47.63 2.79 -54.34
N SER A 1123 48.38 3.20 -53.32
CA SER A 1123 49.40 4.24 -53.41
C SER A 1123 50.72 3.73 -52.83
N ARG A 1124 51.81 3.88 -53.58
CA ARG A 1124 53.11 3.28 -53.25
C ARG A 1124 54.26 4.23 -53.57
N ILE A 1125 55.27 4.25 -52.70
CA ILE A 1125 56.56 4.93 -52.85
C ILE A 1125 57.63 3.85 -52.71
N GLY A 1126 58.60 3.76 -53.62
CA GLY A 1126 59.55 2.65 -53.59
C GLY A 1126 60.85 2.90 -54.36
N ALA A 1127 61.87 2.15 -53.95
CA ALA A 1127 63.19 2.15 -54.58
C ALA A 1127 63.38 0.85 -55.38
N LYS A 1128 64.02 0.95 -56.54
CA LYS A 1128 64.35 -0.18 -57.42
C LYS A 1128 65.85 -0.27 -57.59
N CYS A 1129 66.48 -1.28 -57.01
CA CYS A 1129 67.88 -1.61 -57.28
C CYS A 1129 67.94 -2.57 -58.47
N ARG A 1130 68.32 -2.05 -59.64
CA ARG A 1130 68.68 -2.87 -60.81
C ARG A 1130 70.15 -3.25 -60.73
N ILE A 1131 70.44 -4.53 -60.92
CA ILE A 1131 71.80 -4.99 -61.21
C ILE A 1131 71.96 -4.87 -62.74
N ASN A 1132 72.57 -3.79 -63.20
CA ASN A 1132 73.03 -3.68 -64.58
C ASN A 1132 74.45 -4.25 -64.66
N SER A 1133 74.64 -5.34 -65.40
CA SER A 1133 75.97 -5.78 -65.81
C SER A 1133 76.54 -4.79 -66.83
N CYS A 1134 77.54 -4.01 -66.44
CA CYS A 1134 78.31 -3.19 -67.38
C CYS A 1134 79.17 -4.09 -68.27
N ASN A 1135 78.79 -4.24 -69.54
CA ASN A 1135 79.73 -4.69 -70.57
C ASN A 1135 80.53 -3.50 -71.10
N SER A 1136 81.85 -3.66 -71.16
CA SER A 1136 82.77 -2.71 -71.78
C SER A 1136 82.70 -2.74 -73.31
N LYS A 1137 83.35 -1.75 -73.94
CA LYS A 1137 83.39 -1.50 -75.38
C LYS A 1137 84.19 -2.54 -76.20
N TYR A 1138 83.71 -2.72 -77.44
CA TYR A 1138 84.38 -3.11 -78.70
C TYR A 1138 84.99 -4.52 -78.88
N CYS A 1139 84.67 -5.07 -80.07
CA CYS A 1139 85.06 -6.35 -80.69
C CYS A 1139 84.50 -7.61 -80.02
#